data_AF-A0A3M7MPA4-F1
#
_entry.id   AF-A0A3M7MPA4-F1
#
_cell.length_a   1.000
_cell.length_b   1.000
_cell.length_c   1.000
_cell.angle_alpha   90.00
_cell.angle_beta   90.00
_cell.angle_gamma   90.00
#
_symmetry.space_group_name_H-M   'P 1'
#
loop_
_entity.id
_entity.type
_entity.pdbx_description
1 polymer ?
#
loop_
_entity_poly.entity_id
_entity_poly.type
_entity_poly.pdbx_seq_one_letter_code
_entity_poly.pdbx_strand_id
1 'polypeptide(L)'
;MFSAKTALILSGAALLSKVSAHGIVRGIVADGEYYDGYEPWYGQLSDPPVVAEWSIPQDTDWGFVSDYSSPDIICHVGATPAGTYVNVTAGHSVKLEWSDWPDMHKGPMIDYIARCTNDDCTTVDKTTLLFNKIDEKGLIDGSFQPGTWASDQMRENNNSWTTTIPSTIAPGKYVLRHETIALHQALDLNGAQNYPQCVNLLVTGSGTDTLPGGTLGTELYHNTDPGLFINIYDTKYLTNYTIPGPPLYSGASGNTQASATRVSTQASATVSSSARATTSSVSTKVAAASSTEDESTTEEASSQPTFALPTSDESTTEEASSQPTAALPTSDESAVWAWTRSTTAEATSYEPVTSASSVAPTTLPASEEVDASTPPSAPESTVVASVPIPSYGNGTAIVSSTRPVGIGPRPTRSSGRYNQRTTLTSTSTRTVYATPGASITIESSPVSEIAAASSPAAPSDPASPASPAAPSDPASPAAPSDPASPAAPSAPAGGAPQQSTGPTLISYTKTVSFTSTVTGRIGKPTEYVCYAVSSKELAQLVDNACFYRQQARSLIRHGGNWRPFGIQNSLYHRTVALLFSKRSTRTRVSTEGAVVALGGHPMFLGSGDIQLGVNESLYDTSKVISSMVAGIVARVGPHKDIADLARDSDVPVINALCDTYHPMQIVADFATLVQTLGGDAAQLHGLNIAWVGDANNVLFDLCIGARKLGINVSVATPVGYGIPAAIRDEIAAASGQGTLRESNEPLEAVKDADVIVTDTWVSMGQESEAKERLQSFAGYQVTEELAKRGGASEDWKFMHCLPRHKEEVSDQVFYGPRSLVFPEAENRLWSAISVLDAFVANAGVIEDAKARAGR
;
A
#
# COMPACT_ATOMS: atom_id res chain seq x y z
N MET A 1 41.34 30.36 49.42
CA MET A 1 41.88 29.06 48.95
C MET A 1 41.48 28.86 47.49
N PHE A 2 42.10 27.91 46.78
CA PHE A 2 41.84 27.62 45.35
C PHE A 2 40.40 27.09 45.16
N SER A 3 39.66 27.24 44.04
CA SER A 3 39.93 27.57 42.62
C SER A 3 40.08 26.37 41.66
N ALA A 4 38.93 25.90 41.12
CA ALA A 4 38.71 25.26 39.81
C ALA A 4 37.18 25.30 39.53
N LYS A 5 36.57 25.50 38.35
CA LYS A 5 36.86 25.40 36.89
C LYS A 5 36.42 24.10 36.18
N THR A 6 35.39 24.27 35.34
CA THR A 6 35.21 23.70 33.97
C THR A 6 34.61 22.29 33.78
N ALA A 7 33.30 22.31 33.48
CA ALA A 7 32.55 21.60 32.40
C ALA A 7 32.99 20.24 31.81
N LEU A 8 32.04 19.30 31.79
CA LEU A 8 31.55 18.59 30.58
C LEU A 8 30.00 18.40 30.78
N ILE A 9 29.08 18.46 29.81
CA ILE A 9 29.04 18.44 28.33
C ILE A 9 28.94 17.03 27.69
N LEU A 10 28.10 16.95 26.64
CA LEU A 10 27.65 15.83 25.79
C LEU A 10 28.40 14.48 25.85
N SER A 11 27.63 13.42 26.13
CA SER A 11 27.83 12.07 25.56
C SER A 11 26.49 11.36 25.28
N GLY A 12 25.48 12.11 24.80
CA GLY A 12 24.24 11.56 24.26
C GLY A 12 24.48 10.89 22.90
N ALA A 13 25.23 9.79 22.88
CA ALA A 13 25.48 9.01 21.67
C ALA A 13 24.15 8.41 21.18
N ALA A 14 23.84 8.61 19.90
CA ALA A 14 22.67 8.01 19.29
C ALA A 14 22.85 6.50 19.25
N LEU A 15 22.08 5.78 20.07
CA LEU A 15 21.73 4.39 19.79
C LEU A 15 20.85 4.38 18.54
N LEU A 16 21.51 4.44 17.38
CA LEU A 16 20.94 3.99 16.12
C LEU A 16 20.75 2.47 16.27
N SER A 17 19.60 2.08 16.83
CA SER A 17 19.09 0.73 16.69
C SER A 17 19.03 0.45 15.19
N LYS A 18 19.97 -0.36 14.69
CA LYS A 18 19.84 -1.02 13.40
C LYS A 18 18.69 -2.02 13.57
N VAL A 19 17.46 -1.53 13.39
CA VAL A 19 16.29 -2.38 13.18
C VAL A 19 16.52 -3.02 11.82
N SER A 20 17.18 -4.17 11.80
CA SER A 20 17.16 -5.01 10.62
C SER A 20 15.71 -5.39 10.35
N ALA A 21 15.30 -5.36 9.09
CA ALA A 21 13.90 -5.58 8.74
C ALA A 21 13.49 -7.05 8.84
N HIS A 22 14.48 -7.95 8.91
CA HIS A 22 14.33 -9.40 8.85
C HIS A 22 15.40 -10.07 9.74
N GLY A 23 15.39 -11.41 9.82
CA GLY A 23 16.27 -12.17 10.70
C GLY A 23 16.93 -13.39 10.07
N ILE A 24 17.96 -13.87 10.75
CA ILE A 24 18.76 -15.07 10.44
C ILE A 24 18.85 -15.97 11.68
N VAL A 25 19.33 -17.20 11.53
CA VAL A 25 19.75 -18.02 12.69
C VAL A 25 21.05 -17.46 13.27
N ARG A 26 21.22 -17.61 14.58
CA ARG A 26 22.26 -16.97 15.42
C ARG A 26 22.97 -17.95 16.32
N GLY A 27 22.30 -19.05 16.67
CA GLY A 27 22.84 -20.11 17.51
C GLY A 27 22.04 -21.40 17.31
N ILE A 28 22.72 -22.54 17.48
CA ILE A 28 22.13 -23.87 17.43
C ILE A 28 22.44 -24.58 18.74
N VAL A 29 21.42 -25.20 19.36
CA VAL A 29 21.57 -26.03 20.55
C VAL A 29 21.14 -27.46 20.24
N ALA A 30 22.06 -28.41 20.43
CA ALA A 30 21.83 -29.84 20.27
C ALA A 30 22.52 -30.62 21.39
N ASP A 31 21.88 -31.68 21.89
CA ASP A 31 22.37 -32.56 22.97
C ASP A 31 22.89 -31.84 24.25
N GLY A 32 22.52 -30.57 24.44
CA GLY A 32 22.93 -29.71 25.57
C GLY A 32 24.15 -28.81 25.30
N GLU A 33 24.72 -28.86 24.10
CA GLU A 33 25.84 -28.03 23.64
C GLU A 33 25.33 -26.90 22.73
N TYR A 34 25.96 -25.71 22.83
CA TYR A 34 25.64 -24.52 22.03
C TYR A 34 26.72 -24.30 20.96
N TYR A 35 26.27 -23.98 19.75
CA TYR A 35 27.08 -23.71 18.57
C TYR A 35 26.71 -22.34 18.02
N ASP A 36 27.69 -21.48 17.74
CA ASP A 36 27.46 -20.18 17.09
C ASP A 36 26.93 -20.37 15.65
N GLY A 37 25.95 -19.53 15.28
CA GLY A 37 25.47 -19.41 13.90
C GLY A 37 26.42 -18.56 13.03
N TYR A 38 26.10 -18.42 11.75
CA TYR A 38 26.90 -17.60 10.83
C TYR A 38 26.48 -16.12 10.84
N GLU A 39 27.45 -15.23 11.05
CA GLU A 39 27.24 -13.79 10.92
C GLU A 39 27.69 -13.27 9.54
N PRO A 40 26.85 -12.51 8.80
CA PRO A 40 27.28 -11.85 7.57
C PRO A 40 28.49 -10.92 7.69
N TRP A 41 28.81 -10.41 8.88
CA TRP A 41 30.03 -9.62 9.13
C TRP A 41 31.29 -10.46 9.36
N TYR A 42 31.20 -11.79 9.52
CA TYR A 42 32.39 -12.66 9.57
C TYR A 42 33.21 -12.57 8.27
N GLY A 43 32.57 -12.37 7.11
CA GLY A 43 33.25 -12.10 5.84
C GLY A 43 34.10 -10.82 5.80
N GLN A 44 34.07 -10.00 6.86
CA GLN A 44 34.91 -8.81 7.04
C GLN A 44 36.10 -9.05 7.99
N LEU A 45 36.18 -10.23 8.62
CA LEU A 45 37.29 -10.62 9.50
C LEU A 45 38.46 -11.17 8.70
N SER A 46 39.69 -10.92 9.16
CA SER A 46 40.90 -11.53 8.61
C SER A 46 41.06 -13.01 8.98
N ASP A 47 40.33 -13.46 9.99
CA ASP A 47 40.32 -14.82 10.53
C ASP A 47 38.92 -15.09 11.12
N PRO A 48 37.93 -15.51 10.28
CA PRO A 48 36.55 -15.73 10.73
C PRO A 48 36.40 -17.02 11.53
N PRO A 49 35.47 -17.08 12.52
CA PRO A 49 35.24 -18.29 13.29
C PRO A 49 34.65 -19.41 12.42
N VAL A 50 35.11 -20.64 12.66
CA VAL A 50 34.63 -21.83 11.94
C VAL A 50 33.35 -22.33 12.60
N VAL A 51 32.21 -21.99 12.02
CA VAL A 51 30.86 -22.37 12.48
C VAL A 51 30.30 -23.58 11.74
N ALA A 52 29.26 -24.19 12.31
CA ALA A 52 28.55 -25.34 11.72
C ALA A 52 27.38 -24.93 10.81
N GLU A 53 27.01 -23.65 10.83
CA GLU A 53 26.07 -23.05 9.88
C GLU A 53 26.78 -22.64 8.58
N TRP A 54 26.07 -22.76 7.46
CA TRP A 54 26.55 -22.40 6.13
C TRP A 54 26.72 -20.89 6.01
N SER A 55 27.86 -20.44 5.49
CA SER A 55 28.13 -19.01 5.37
C SER A 55 27.37 -18.42 4.20
N ILE A 56 26.69 -17.29 4.44
CA ILE A 56 25.86 -16.55 3.47
C ILE A 56 26.50 -15.19 3.10
N PRO A 57 27.72 -15.16 2.51
CA PRO A 57 28.54 -13.94 2.39
C PRO A 57 27.98 -12.87 1.44
N GLN A 58 26.93 -13.17 0.67
CA GLN A 58 26.27 -12.21 -0.22
C GLN A 58 25.01 -11.59 0.41
N ASP A 59 24.54 -12.14 1.54
CA ASP A 59 23.42 -11.61 2.30
C ASP A 59 23.86 -10.42 3.19
N THR A 60 23.97 -9.24 2.57
CA THR A 60 24.48 -8.03 3.23
C THR A 60 23.41 -7.19 3.93
N ASP A 61 22.13 -7.47 3.67
CA ASP A 61 20.96 -6.76 4.19
C ASP A 61 20.05 -7.64 5.09
N TRP A 62 20.44 -8.90 5.32
CA TRP A 62 19.63 -9.94 5.97
C TRP A 62 18.32 -10.13 5.20
N GLY A 63 18.45 -10.28 3.88
CA GLY A 63 17.36 -10.33 2.92
C GLY A 63 16.65 -11.68 2.90
N PHE A 64 16.07 -12.00 1.74
CA PHE A 64 15.32 -13.24 1.50
C PHE A 64 15.57 -13.76 0.09
N VAL A 65 15.22 -15.03 -0.15
CA VAL A 65 15.16 -15.59 -1.51
C VAL A 65 13.71 -15.65 -1.97
N SER A 66 13.40 -15.10 -3.15
CA SER A 66 12.11 -15.30 -3.84
C SER A 66 12.25 -15.70 -5.32
N ASP A 67 13.47 -15.92 -5.81
CA ASP A 67 13.70 -16.63 -7.07
C ASP A 67 13.82 -18.14 -6.80
N TYR A 68 12.71 -18.83 -7.00
CA TYR A 68 12.58 -20.28 -6.84
C TYR A 68 13.37 -21.08 -7.88
N SER A 69 13.89 -20.44 -8.93
CA SER A 69 14.77 -21.06 -9.93
C SER A 69 16.26 -20.92 -9.61
N SER A 70 16.63 -20.08 -8.63
CA SER A 70 18.03 -19.94 -8.19
C SER A 70 18.42 -21.07 -7.22
N PRO A 71 19.64 -21.64 -7.34
CA PRO A 71 20.27 -22.48 -6.30
C PRO A 71 20.39 -21.84 -4.91
N ASP A 72 20.08 -20.55 -4.76
CA ASP A 72 20.04 -19.86 -3.47
C ASP A 72 18.82 -20.22 -2.63
N ILE A 73 17.72 -20.71 -3.23
CA ILE A 73 16.54 -21.20 -2.49
C ILE A 73 16.88 -22.41 -1.58
N ILE A 74 18.02 -23.05 -1.83
CA ILE A 74 18.49 -24.23 -1.10
C ILE A 74 19.02 -23.84 0.29
N CYS A 75 19.89 -22.82 0.39
CA CYS A 75 20.63 -22.49 1.63
C CYS A 75 20.92 -20.98 1.83
N HIS A 76 20.17 -20.10 1.16
CA HIS A 76 20.38 -18.64 1.03
C HIS A 76 21.36 -18.18 -0.07
N VAL A 77 21.38 -16.86 -0.27
CA VAL A 77 22.09 -16.13 -1.33
C VAL A 77 23.60 -16.32 -1.21
N GLY A 78 24.21 -16.89 -2.25
CA GLY A 78 25.65 -17.12 -2.30
C GLY A 78 26.17 -18.12 -1.26
N ALA A 79 25.28 -18.92 -0.65
CA ALA A 79 25.63 -19.78 0.47
C ALA A 79 26.67 -20.86 0.14
N THR A 80 27.66 -21.03 1.02
CA THR A 80 28.74 -22.03 0.91
C THR A 80 28.81 -22.94 2.14
N PRO A 81 29.31 -24.19 2.01
CA PRO A 81 29.21 -25.18 3.07
C PRO A 81 29.98 -24.83 4.34
N ALA A 82 29.45 -25.26 5.49
CA ALA A 82 30.03 -24.99 6.80
C ALA A 82 31.31 -25.79 7.08
N GLY A 83 32.23 -25.22 7.87
CA GLY A 83 33.55 -25.81 8.13
C GLY A 83 33.61 -26.81 9.30
N THR A 84 32.56 -26.90 10.12
CA THR A 84 32.43 -27.89 11.19
C THR A 84 30.99 -28.42 11.28
N TYR A 85 30.66 -29.18 12.34
CA TYR A 85 29.42 -29.93 12.50
C TYR A 85 28.81 -29.72 13.89
N VAL A 86 27.48 -29.65 13.97
CA VAL A 86 26.70 -29.82 15.21
C VAL A 86 26.58 -31.31 15.51
N ASN A 87 27.01 -31.74 16.70
CA ASN A 87 26.81 -33.12 17.14
C ASN A 87 25.38 -33.34 17.63
N VAL A 88 24.70 -34.38 17.17
CA VAL A 88 23.35 -34.73 17.64
C VAL A 88 23.09 -36.23 17.57
N THR A 89 22.32 -36.76 18.52
CA THR A 89 21.86 -38.15 18.50
C THR A 89 20.54 -38.27 17.72
N ALA A 90 20.41 -39.28 16.84
CA ALA A 90 19.16 -39.56 16.14
C ALA A 90 18.02 -39.84 17.15
N GLY A 91 16.92 -39.09 17.04
CA GLY A 91 15.82 -39.07 18.00
C GLY A 91 15.88 -37.94 19.03
N HIS A 92 16.96 -37.14 19.07
CA HIS A 92 17.04 -35.92 19.87
C HIS A 92 16.67 -34.68 19.05
N SER A 93 16.46 -33.57 19.74
CA SER A 93 16.02 -32.30 19.16
C SER A 93 17.17 -31.33 18.92
N VAL A 94 17.08 -30.58 17.82
CA VAL A 94 17.93 -29.43 17.50
C VAL A 94 17.09 -28.18 17.65
N LYS A 95 17.51 -27.27 18.53
CA LYS A 95 16.93 -25.94 18.69
C LYS A 95 17.72 -24.95 17.84
N LEU A 96 17.04 -24.15 17.02
CA LEU A 96 17.61 -23.05 16.25
C LEU A 96 17.11 -21.73 16.84
N GLU A 97 18.05 -20.86 17.21
CA GLU A 97 17.80 -19.54 17.80
C GLU A 97 17.96 -18.47 16.73
N TRP A 98 16.89 -17.73 16.45
CA TRP A 98 16.85 -16.65 15.47
C TRP A 98 17.16 -15.29 16.11
N SER A 99 17.58 -14.32 15.30
CA SER A 99 17.48 -12.91 15.66
C SER A 99 16.01 -12.46 15.72
N ASP A 100 15.76 -11.21 16.13
CA ASP A 100 14.40 -10.67 16.24
C ASP A 100 13.58 -10.84 14.95
N TRP A 101 12.48 -11.60 15.05
CA TRP A 101 11.58 -11.85 13.93
C TRP A 101 10.38 -10.87 13.92
N PRO A 102 10.06 -10.20 12.79
CA PRO A 102 8.98 -9.21 12.75
C PRO A 102 7.60 -9.84 12.93
N ASP A 103 6.71 -9.21 13.72
CA ASP A 103 5.34 -9.70 13.94
C ASP A 103 4.53 -9.86 12.64
N MET A 104 4.75 -8.97 11.67
CA MET A 104 4.05 -9.01 10.39
C MET A 104 4.56 -10.11 9.45
N HIS A 105 5.71 -10.73 9.72
CA HIS A 105 6.29 -11.80 8.92
C HIS A 105 5.68 -13.17 9.30
N LYS A 106 4.36 -13.26 9.10
CA LYS A 106 3.55 -14.47 9.30
C LYS A 106 3.93 -15.54 8.27
N GLY A 107 4.19 -16.77 8.73
CA GLY A 107 4.64 -17.85 7.85
C GLY A 107 4.68 -19.24 8.49
N PRO A 108 4.81 -20.30 7.67
CA PRO A 108 5.18 -21.62 8.16
C PRO A 108 6.61 -21.63 8.73
N MET A 109 6.90 -22.65 9.53
CA MET A 109 8.26 -23.12 9.85
C MET A 109 8.40 -24.51 9.23
N ILE A 110 9.51 -24.78 8.55
CA ILE A 110 9.73 -26.06 7.85
C ILE A 110 11.18 -26.52 8.01
N ASP A 111 11.36 -27.81 8.31
CA ASP A 111 12.66 -28.44 8.47
C ASP A 111 12.85 -29.60 7.49
N TYR A 112 14.02 -29.65 6.85
CA TYR A 112 14.41 -30.71 5.92
C TYR A 112 15.80 -31.24 6.28
N ILE A 113 16.05 -32.52 6.00
CA ILE A 113 17.39 -33.10 6.13
C ILE A 113 17.81 -33.80 4.84
N ALA A 114 19.07 -33.62 4.44
CA ALA A 114 19.71 -34.30 3.31
C ALA A 114 20.99 -35.00 3.77
N ARG A 115 21.23 -36.24 3.32
CA ARG A 115 22.50 -36.93 3.62
C ARG A 115 23.60 -36.43 2.68
N CYS A 116 24.78 -36.15 3.23
CA CYS A 116 25.90 -35.65 2.43
C CYS A 116 26.58 -36.76 1.64
N THR A 117 26.86 -36.50 0.37
CA THR A 117 27.62 -37.41 -0.50
C THR A 117 29.00 -37.70 0.08
N ASN A 118 29.47 -38.94 -0.04
CA ASN A 118 30.76 -39.41 0.50
C ASN A 118 30.94 -39.27 2.02
N ASP A 119 29.86 -38.98 2.77
CA ASP A 119 29.93 -38.62 4.20
C ASP A 119 30.89 -37.43 4.44
N ASP A 120 30.75 -36.38 3.64
CA ASP A 120 31.27 -35.05 3.98
C ASP A 120 30.36 -33.91 3.51
N CYS A 121 30.06 -32.97 4.42
CA CYS A 121 29.27 -31.78 4.17
C CYS A 121 30.12 -30.49 4.10
N THR A 122 31.45 -30.55 4.26
CA THR A 122 32.32 -29.35 4.18
C THR A 122 32.66 -28.97 2.75
N THR A 123 32.53 -29.91 1.80
CA THR A 123 32.75 -29.67 0.36
C THR A 123 31.57 -30.11 -0.53
N VAL A 124 30.35 -30.22 0.03
CA VAL A 124 29.19 -30.75 -0.70
C VAL A 124 28.55 -29.70 -1.62
N ASP A 125 28.19 -30.09 -2.84
CA ASP A 125 27.44 -29.23 -3.77
C ASP A 125 25.96 -29.18 -3.35
N LYS A 126 25.47 -27.99 -2.95
CA LYS A 126 24.08 -27.76 -2.52
C LYS A 126 23.05 -28.20 -3.55
N THR A 127 23.38 -28.18 -4.84
CA THR A 127 22.47 -28.58 -5.93
C THR A 127 22.29 -30.10 -6.04
N THR A 128 23.16 -30.89 -5.40
CA THR A 128 23.12 -32.37 -5.42
C THR A 128 22.40 -32.99 -4.21
N LEU A 129 22.06 -32.17 -3.22
CA LEU A 129 21.43 -32.61 -1.97
C LEU A 129 19.96 -33.03 -2.20
N LEU A 130 19.61 -34.23 -1.72
CA LEU A 130 18.24 -34.76 -1.70
C LEU A 130 17.63 -34.55 -0.32
N PHE A 131 16.79 -33.53 -0.22
CA PHE A 131 16.13 -33.11 1.01
C PHE A 131 14.86 -33.92 1.29
N ASN A 132 14.70 -34.34 2.54
CA ASN A 132 13.52 -35.01 3.07
C ASN A 132 12.93 -34.12 4.16
N LYS A 133 11.65 -33.77 4.07
CA LYS A 133 10.97 -32.92 5.07
C LYS A 133 10.79 -33.70 6.38
N ILE A 134 11.33 -33.20 7.50
CA ILE A 134 11.33 -33.89 8.81
C ILE A 134 10.46 -33.22 9.87
N ASP A 135 10.15 -31.94 9.73
CA ASP A 135 9.12 -31.27 10.52
C ASP A 135 8.46 -30.15 9.69
N GLU A 136 7.21 -29.83 9.99
CA GLU A 136 6.50 -28.72 9.39
C GLU A 136 5.39 -28.20 10.29
N LYS A 137 5.21 -26.88 10.31
CA LYS A 137 4.04 -26.26 10.91
C LYS A 137 3.64 -25.01 10.13
N GLY A 138 2.36 -24.90 9.80
CA GLY A 138 1.80 -23.80 9.04
C GLY A 138 0.99 -22.83 9.90
N LEU A 139 -0.15 -22.41 9.34
CA LEU A 139 -1.22 -21.73 10.04
C LEU A 139 -1.72 -22.55 11.25
N ILE A 140 -1.83 -21.90 12.40
CA ILE A 140 -2.32 -22.46 13.67
C ILE A 140 -3.80 -22.11 13.89
N ASP A 141 -4.18 -20.85 13.66
CA ASP A 141 -5.57 -20.38 13.69
C ASP A 141 -5.83 -19.38 12.55
N GLY A 142 -6.78 -19.71 11.67
CA GLY A 142 -7.22 -18.87 10.55
C GLY A 142 -8.60 -18.24 10.73
N SER A 143 -9.16 -18.25 11.95
CA SER A 143 -10.48 -17.69 12.24
C SER A 143 -10.52 -16.16 12.17
N PHE A 144 -9.37 -15.50 12.19
CA PHE A 144 -9.15 -14.07 12.01
C PHE A 144 -7.99 -13.82 11.04
N GLN A 145 -7.84 -12.58 10.57
CA GLN A 145 -6.76 -12.15 9.67
C GLN A 145 -5.65 -11.40 10.46
N PRO A 146 -4.35 -11.61 10.15
CA PRO A 146 -3.78 -12.60 9.23
C PRO A 146 -3.75 -14.04 9.80
N GLY A 147 -4.25 -14.25 11.02
CA GLY A 147 -4.21 -15.52 11.75
C GLY A 147 -2.98 -15.67 12.64
N THR A 148 -2.95 -16.75 13.42
CA THR A 148 -1.76 -17.18 14.21
C THR A 148 -0.96 -18.19 13.40
N TRP A 149 0.36 -18.01 13.30
CA TRP A 149 1.23 -18.84 12.46
C TRP A 149 2.36 -19.51 13.25
N ALA A 150 3.02 -20.51 12.65
CA ALA A 150 4.18 -21.16 13.26
C ALA A 150 5.34 -20.17 13.54
N SER A 151 5.52 -19.16 12.69
CA SER A 151 6.42 -18.03 12.93
C SER A 151 6.11 -17.24 14.21
N ASP A 152 4.85 -17.22 14.67
CA ASP A 152 4.47 -16.59 15.92
C ASP A 152 4.82 -17.46 17.12
N GLN A 153 4.62 -18.78 17.03
CA GLN A 153 5.10 -19.70 18.06
C GLN A 153 6.63 -19.65 18.18
N MET A 154 7.36 -19.52 17.07
CA MET A 154 8.81 -19.31 17.08
C MET A 154 9.20 -18.06 17.87
N ARG A 155 8.50 -16.93 17.66
CA ARG A 155 8.69 -15.69 18.42
C ARG A 155 8.33 -15.83 19.91
N GLU A 156 7.19 -16.43 20.22
CA GLU A 156 6.72 -16.70 21.59
C GLU A 156 7.72 -17.58 22.38
N ASN A 157 8.39 -18.51 21.69
CA ASN A 157 9.47 -19.34 22.23
C ASN A 157 10.81 -18.59 22.43
N ASN A 158 10.80 -17.25 22.50
CA ASN A 158 12.00 -16.40 22.50
C ASN A 158 12.82 -16.57 21.20
N ASN A 159 12.20 -16.20 20.07
CA ASN A 159 12.75 -16.31 18.70
C ASN A 159 13.44 -17.68 18.45
N SER A 160 12.78 -18.78 18.80
CA SER A 160 13.38 -20.11 18.78
C SER A 160 12.46 -21.18 18.18
N TRP A 161 13.00 -21.98 17.27
CA TRP A 161 12.34 -23.18 16.76
C TRP A 161 13.07 -24.43 17.26
N THR A 162 12.35 -25.55 17.40
CA THR A 162 12.93 -26.83 17.86
C THR A 162 12.39 -27.96 17.00
N THR A 163 13.26 -28.50 16.16
CA THR A 163 12.98 -29.67 15.31
C THR A 163 13.55 -30.94 15.94
N THR A 164 13.10 -32.13 15.50
CA THR A 164 13.59 -33.41 16.04
C THR A 164 14.16 -34.29 14.94
N ILE A 165 15.43 -34.68 15.09
CA ILE A 165 16.13 -35.54 14.13
C ILE A 165 15.48 -36.92 14.17
N PRO A 166 14.96 -37.47 13.05
CA PRO A 166 14.22 -38.73 13.09
C PRO A 166 15.08 -39.89 13.64
N SER A 167 14.57 -40.62 14.63
CA SER A 167 15.30 -41.72 15.29
C SER A 167 15.59 -42.92 14.39
N THR A 168 15.00 -42.95 13.19
CA THR A 168 15.20 -43.98 12.17
C THR A 168 16.49 -43.80 11.35
N ILE A 169 17.08 -42.60 11.26
CA ILE A 169 18.18 -42.35 10.32
C ILE A 169 19.51 -42.92 10.81
N ALA A 170 20.29 -43.43 9.86
CA ALA A 170 21.59 -44.02 10.10
C ALA A 170 22.63 -42.95 10.51
N PRO A 171 23.59 -43.27 11.39
CA PRO A 171 24.70 -42.38 11.70
C PRO A 171 25.47 -41.89 10.46
N GLY A 172 26.11 -40.73 10.59
CA GLY A 172 26.90 -40.07 9.55
C GLY A 172 26.56 -38.59 9.43
N LYS A 173 26.90 -37.99 8.29
CA LYS A 173 26.84 -36.53 8.12
C LYS A 173 25.70 -36.08 7.21
N TYR A 174 25.05 -35.00 7.62
CA TYR A 174 23.83 -34.48 7.01
C TYR A 174 23.83 -32.94 6.95
N VAL A 175 23.09 -32.35 6.00
CA VAL A 175 22.67 -30.95 6.06
C VAL A 175 21.24 -30.90 6.59
N LEU A 176 21.02 -30.18 7.69
CA LEU A 176 19.72 -29.68 8.11
C LEU A 176 19.47 -28.36 7.37
N ARG A 177 18.34 -28.24 6.67
CA ARG A 177 17.84 -27.01 6.06
C ARG A 177 16.61 -26.57 6.85
N HIS A 178 16.73 -25.47 7.58
CA HIS A 178 15.68 -24.85 8.37
C HIS A 178 15.18 -23.60 7.66
N GLU A 179 13.88 -23.34 7.63
CA GLU A 179 13.36 -22.08 7.08
C GLU A 179 12.08 -21.59 7.76
N THR A 180 11.84 -20.29 7.59
CA THR A 180 10.50 -19.72 7.60
C THR A 180 10.22 -19.02 6.27
N ILE A 181 8.94 -18.87 5.91
CA ILE A 181 8.52 -18.26 4.65
C ILE A 181 7.52 -17.15 4.97
N ALA A 182 7.92 -15.88 4.86
CA ALA A 182 7.04 -14.76 5.18
C ALA A 182 6.02 -14.54 4.04
N LEU A 183 4.75 -14.82 4.33
CA LEU A 183 3.65 -14.77 3.36
C LEU A 183 2.97 -13.38 3.27
N HIS A 184 3.57 -12.36 3.88
CA HIS A 184 2.97 -11.03 4.00
C HIS A 184 2.85 -10.27 2.67
N GLN A 185 3.52 -10.72 1.60
CA GLN A 185 3.32 -10.25 0.22
C GLN A 185 2.89 -11.39 -0.75
N ALA A 186 2.53 -12.58 -0.23
CA ALA A 186 2.17 -13.77 -1.04
C ALA A 186 0.87 -13.64 -1.88
N LEU A 187 0.25 -12.46 -1.92
CA LEU A 187 -0.80 -12.11 -2.87
C LEU A 187 -0.29 -11.92 -4.31
N ASP A 188 1.02 -11.73 -4.49
CA ASP A 188 1.71 -11.60 -5.77
C ASP A 188 2.57 -12.83 -6.08
N LEU A 189 2.76 -13.13 -7.37
CA LEU A 189 3.64 -14.23 -7.81
C LEU A 189 5.11 -13.88 -7.50
N ASN A 190 5.81 -14.77 -6.79
CA ASN A 190 7.10 -14.51 -6.12
C ASN A 190 7.04 -13.52 -4.95
N GLY A 191 5.86 -13.20 -4.42
CA GLY A 191 5.69 -12.33 -3.25
C GLY A 191 5.95 -13.01 -1.90
N ALA A 192 5.92 -14.35 -1.84
CA ALA A 192 6.38 -15.09 -0.66
C ALA A 192 7.92 -15.03 -0.56
N GLN A 193 8.40 -14.67 0.62
CA GLN A 193 9.82 -14.47 0.94
C GLN A 193 10.35 -15.65 1.75
N ASN A 194 11.35 -16.37 1.24
CA ASN A 194 11.87 -17.57 1.89
C ASN A 194 13.19 -17.24 2.59
N TYR A 195 13.36 -17.74 3.81
CA TYR A 195 14.55 -17.52 4.65
C TYR A 195 15.21 -18.87 4.99
N PRO A 196 15.73 -19.63 3.99
CA PRO A 196 16.42 -20.90 4.23
C PRO A 196 17.80 -20.69 4.83
N GLN A 197 18.11 -21.42 5.89
CA GLN A 197 19.42 -21.50 6.54
C GLN A 197 19.85 -22.99 6.58
N CYS A 198 21.14 -23.27 6.43
CA CYS A 198 21.66 -24.65 6.35
C CYS A 198 22.72 -24.91 7.42
N VAL A 199 22.63 -26.04 8.11
CA VAL A 199 23.51 -26.44 9.22
C VAL A 199 24.05 -27.85 8.99
N ASN A 200 25.36 -28.02 9.12
CA ASN A 200 26.01 -29.32 9.04
C ASN A 200 25.81 -30.09 10.37
N LEU A 201 25.22 -31.28 10.30
CA LEU A 201 25.01 -32.17 11.43
C LEU A 201 25.92 -33.41 11.34
N LEU A 202 26.53 -33.79 12.46
CA LEU A 202 27.09 -35.12 12.68
C LEU A 202 26.09 -35.93 13.51
N VAL A 203 25.32 -36.79 12.84
CA VAL A 203 24.29 -37.61 13.46
C VAL A 203 24.88 -38.91 13.98
N THR A 204 24.62 -39.21 15.25
CA THR A 204 25.02 -40.46 15.92
C THR A 204 23.80 -41.27 16.35
N GLY A 205 23.98 -42.50 16.85
CA GLY A 205 22.90 -43.37 17.32
C GLY A 205 22.88 -44.75 16.67
N SER A 206 21.69 -45.34 16.52
CA SER A 206 21.50 -46.71 16.04
C SER A 206 20.40 -46.87 14.99
N GLY A 207 20.01 -45.79 14.31
CA GLY A 207 19.10 -45.87 13.16
C GLY A 207 19.76 -46.54 11.95
N THR A 208 18.98 -46.80 10.90
CA THR A 208 19.40 -47.57 9.72
C THR A 208 18.95 -47.00 8.39
N ASP A 209 18.07 -45.98 8.37
CA ASP A 209 17.65 -45.34 7.12
C ASP A 209 18.73 -44.36 6.63
N THR A 210 19.25 -44.59 5.42
CA THR A 210 20.28 -43.75 4.82
C THR A 210 19.71 -42.54 4.07
N LEU A 211 18.38 -42.40 4.01
CA LEU A 211 17.66 -41.44 3.16
C LEU A 211 18.06 -41.55 1.67
N PRO A 212 17.87 -42.73 1.03
CA PRO A 212 18.31 -43.00 -0.35
C PRO A 212 17.47 -42.30 -1.44
N GLY A 213 16.59 -41.37 -1.05
CA GLY A 213 15.76 -40.55 -1.92
C GLY A 213 15.45 -39.22 -1.25
N GLY A 214 14.67 -38.36 -1.91
CA GLY A 214 14.32 -37.02 -1.45
C GLY A 214 14.06 -36.11 -2.64
N THR A 215 13.93 -34.82 -2.38
CA THR A 215 13.67 -33.78 -3.38
C THR A 215 14.88 -32.86 -3.51
N LEU A 216 15.24 -32.46 -4.74
CA LEU A 216 16.31 -31.49 -4.97
C LEU A 216 15.92 -30.12 -4.39
N GLY A 217 16.89 -29.36 -3.89
CA GLY A 217 16.63 -28.08 -3.22
C GLY A 217 15.81 -27.07 -4.03
N THR A 218 15.99 -27.01 -5.37
CA THR A 218 15.23 -26.15 -6.29
C THR A 218 13.85 -26.69 -6.67
N GLU A 219 13.56 -27.95 -6.34
CA GLU A 219 12.26 -28.60 -6.59
C GLU A 219 11.46 -28.79 -5.29
N LEU A 220 11.93 -28.18 -4.18
CA LEU A 220 11.29 -28.27 -2.88
C LEU A 220 9.88 -27.67 -2.86
N TYR A 221 9.63 -26.63 -3.66
CA TYR A 221 8.33 -26.00 -3.87
C TYR A 221 8.44 -25.00 -5.04
N HIS A 222 7.31 -24.57 -5.61
CA HIS A 222 7.28 -23.64 -6.74
C HIS A 222 6.46 -22.39 -6.42
N ASN A 223 6.78 -21.25 -7.04
CA ASN A 223 6.10 -19.96 -6.80
C ASN A 223 4.57 -19.95 -7.03
N THR A 224 4.04 -20.93 -7.75
CA THR A 224 2.60 -21.15 -7.98
C THR A 224 1.91 -22.02 -6.93
N ASP A 225 2.64 -22.56 -5.94
CA ASP A 225 2.05 -23.47 -4.95
C ASP A 225 1.00 -22.76 -4.07
N PRO A 226 -0.12 -23.42 -3.72
CA PRO A 226 -1.19 -22.78 -2.93
C PRO A 226 -0.80 -22.29 -1.53
N GLY A 227 0.37 -22.70 -1.02
CA GLY A 227 0.95 -22.18 0.23
C GLY A 227 1.83 -20.93 0.04
N LEU A 228 2.28 -20.66 -1.18
CA LEU A 228 3.20 -19.57 -1.55
C LEU A 228 2.53 -18.46 -2.36
N PHE A 229 1.40 -18.77 -3.03
CA PHE A 229 0.51 -17.80 -3.65
C PHE A 229 -0.83 -17.77 -2.92
N ILE A 230 -0.88 -17.00 -1.82
CA ILE A 230 -2.01 -16.91 -0.90
C ILE A 230 -2.18 -15.49 -0.33
N ASN A 231 -3.41 -14.97 -0.35
CA ASN A 231 -3.75 -13.78 0.44
C ASN A 231 -4.04 -14.18 1.90
N ILE A 232 -3.06 -14.03 2.78
CA ILE A 232 -3.22 -14.31 4.21
C ILE A 232 -4.17 -13.33 4.94
N TYR A 233 -4.59 -12.24 4.29
CA TYR A 233 -5.46 -11.21 4.87
C TYR A 233 -6.96 -11.46 4.64
N ASP A 234 -7.35 -12.49 3.88
CA ASP A 234 -8.74 -12.96 3.78
C ASP A 234 -8.85 -14.39 4.36
N THR A 235 -9.62 -14.53 5.44
CA THR A 235 -9.83 -15.78 6.19
C THR A 235 -10.41 -16.92 5.34
N LYS A 236 -11.03 -16.60 4.19
CA LYS A 236 -11.50 -17.56 3.18
C LYS A 236 -10.37 -18.43 2.60
N TYR A 237 -9.16 -17.88 2.47
CA TYR A 237 -8.00 -18.64 1.98
C TYR A 237 -7.29 -19.38 3.12
N LEU A 238 -7.26 -18.79 4.32
CA LEU A 238 -6.72 -19.41 5.52
C LEU A 238 -7.41 -20.75 5.87
N THR A 239 -8.71 -20.90 5.56
CA THR A 239 -9.50 -22.08 5.96
C THR A 239 -8.99 -23.42 5.38
N ASN A 240 -8.14 -23.39 4.34
CA ASN A 240 -7.52 -24.59 3.74
C ASN A 240 -6.05 -24.30 3.38
N TYR A 241 -5.29 -23.63 4.26
CA TYR A 241 -3.86 -23.43 4.04
C TYR A 241 -3.12 -24.77 3.88
N THR A 242 -2.31 -24.86 2.82
CA THR A 242 -1.45 -26.02 2.53
C THR A 242 0.00 -25.60 2.73
N ILE A 243 0.75 -26.30 3.59
CA ILE A 243 2.20 -26.07 3.74
C ILE A 243 2.87 -26.47 2.41
N PRO A 244 3.76 -25.66 1.83
CA PRO A 244 4.37 -25.95 0.54
C PRO A 244 5.33 -27.16 0.58
N GLY A 245 5.55 -27.74 -0.59
CA GLY A 245 6.59 -28.75 -0.83
C GLY A 245 6.26 -30.20 -0.47
N PRO A 246 7.27 -31.09 -0.45
CA PRO A 246 7.06 -32.53 -0.38
C PRO A 246 6.40 -32.96 0.94
N PRO A 247 5.72 -34.13 0.97
CA PRO A 247 5.18 -34.69 2.21
C PRO A 247 6.26 -34.95 3.27
N LEU A 248 5.86 -34.94 4.55
CA LEU A 248 6.71 -35.40 5.65
C LEU A 248 7.25 -36.81 5.41
N TYR A 249 8.54 -36.98 5.69
CA TYR A 249 9.24 -38.27 5.71
C TYR A 249 8.58 -39.23 6.72
N SER A 250 8.46 -40.51 6.36
CA SER A 250 7.68 -41.49 7.13
C SER A 250 8.27 -41.87 8.50
N GLY A 251 9.54 -41.55 8.75
CA GLY A 251 10.15 -41.66 10.09
C GLY A 251 10.08 -40.38 10.93
N ALA A 252 9.55 -39.27 10.39
CA ALA A 252 9.42 -38.00 11.10
C ALA A 252 8.50 -38.10 12.34
N SER A 253 8.81 -37.34 13.38
CA SER A 253 8.02 -37.25 14.61
C SER A 253 6.80 -36.32 14.46
N GLY A 254 5.95 -36.62 13.48
CA GLY A 254 4.93 -35.69 12.98
C GLY A 254 3.92 -35.20 14.03
N ASN A 255 3.88 -33.88 14.23
CA ASN A 255 2.77 -33.18 14.89
C ASN A 255 1.53 -33.16 13.98
N THR A 256 0.79 -34.28 13.93
CA THR A 256 -0.32 -34.48 12.98
C THR A 256 -1.43 -33.43 13.09
N GLN A 257 -1.53 -32.54 12.10
CA GLN A 257 -2.70 -31.69 11.89
C GLN A 257 -3.82 -32.50 11.22
N ALA A 258 -5.01 -32.54 11.83
CA ALA A 258 -6.11 -33.39 11.36
C ALA A 258 -6.87 -32.75 10.18
N SER A 259 -6.79 -33.33 8.99
CA SER A 259 -7.51 -32.85 7.80
C SER A 259 -9.03 -32.90 7.98
N ALA A 260 -9.69 -31.73 7.89
CA ALA A 260 -11.13 -31.57 8.11
C ALA A 260 -11.99 -32.19 7.00
N THR A 261 -12.23 -33.50 7.08
CA THR A 261 -13.09 -34.23 6.14
C THR A 261 -14.58 -33.96 6.41
N ARG A 262 -15.35 -33.68 5.35
CA ARG A 262 -16.79 -33.36 5.42
C ARG A 262 -17.60 -34.47 6.09
N VAL A 263 -18.45 -34.11 7.05
CA VAL A 263 -19.59 -34.92 7.50
C VAL A 263 -20.85 -34.45 6.78
N SER A 264 -21.56 -35.38 6.13
CA SER A 264 -22.88 -35.12 5.52
C SER A 264 -23.99 -35.24 6.57
N THR A 265 -25.08 -34.50 6.38
CA THR A 265 -26.23 -34.50 7.29
C THR A 265 -27.00 -35.82 7.29
N GLN A 266 -27.24 -36.38 8.48
CA GLN A 266 -28.47 -37.13 8.76
C GLN A 266 -28.88 -36.96 10.23
N ALA A 267 -30.15 -37.24 10.54
CA ALA A 267 -30.77 -36.90 11.82
C ALA A 267 -31.58 -38.08 12.40
N SER A 268 -31.98 -37.90 13.66
CA SER A 268 -33.03 -38.62 14.40
C SER A 268 -32.67 -39.90 15.17
N ALA A 269 -32.94 -39.81 16.48
CA ALA A 269 -33.79 -40.71 17.27
C ALA A 269 -33.18 -41.80 18.21
N THR A 270 -32.91 -41.35 19.45
CA THR A 270 -33.56 -41.80 20.71
C THR A 270 -33.45 -43.25 21.24
N VAL A 271 -33.37 -43.33 22.59
CA VAL A 271 -33.76 -44.41 23.54
C VAL A 271 -32.60 -45.22 24.19
N SER A 272 -32.69 -45.23 25.53
CA SER A 272 -32.14 -46.08 26.62
C SER A 272 -31.78 -47.55 26.30
N SER A 273 -31.05 -48.34 27.12
CA SER A 273 -30.96 -48.42 28.61
C SER A 273 -29.75 -49.33 29.02
N SER A 274 -29.21 -49.41 30.25
CA SER A 274 -29.25 -48.57 31.47
C SER A 274 -28.38 -49.15 32.61
N ALA A 275 -27.68 -48.27 33.34
CA ALA A 275 -27.37 -48.31 34.80
C ALA A 275 -26.65 -49.51 35.49
N ARG A 276 -25.63 -49.19 36.31
CA ARG A 276 -25.65 -49.46 37.77
C ARG A 276 -24.68 -48.56 38.58
N ALA A 277 -25.17 -48.19 39.78
CA ALA A 277 -24.57 -47.44 40.91
C ALA A 277 -23.15 -47.89 41.37
N THR A 278 -22.41 -47.20 42.26
CA THR A 278 -22.84 -46.59 43.54
C THR A 278 -21.90 -45.45 44.04
N THR A 279 -22.24 -44.81 45.17
CA THR A 279 -21.84 -43.44 45.59
C THR A 279 -20.82 -43.35 46.74
N SER A 280 -19.95 -42.33 46.69
CA SER A 280 -19.39 -41.50 47.81
C SER A 280 -18.61 -42.19 48.97
N SER A 281 -17.55 -41.60 49.54
CA SER A 281 -17.62 -40.37 50.36
C SER A 281 -16.28 -39.99 51.04
N VAL A 282 -16.28 -38.83 51.74
CA VAL A 282 -15.34 -38.33 52.79
C VAL A 282 -14.11 -37.50 52.34
N SER A 283 -13.99 -36.31 52.97
CA SER A 283 -12.87 -35.35 52.93
C SER A 283 -12.48 -34.92 54.35
N THR A 284 -11.28 -34.35 54.54
CA THR A 284 -10.86 -33.65 55.79
C THR A 284 -9.68 -32.69 55.52
N LYS A 285 -9.51 -31.52 56.17
CA LYS A 285 -10.41 -30.65 56.98
C LYS A 285 -9.73 -29.28 57.29
N VAL A 286 -10.46 -28.38 57.98
CA VAL A 286 -10.02 -27.09 58.65
C VAL A 286 -9.88 -25.88 57.71
N ALA A 287 -10.25 -24.63 58.04
CA ALA A 287 -11.28 -24.04 58.96
C ALA A 287 -11.38 -22.50 58.72
N ALA A 288 -12.18 -21.72 59.46
CA ALA A 288 -13.65 -21.56 59.30
C ALA A 288 -14.24 -20.55 60.33
N ALA A 289 -14.33 -19.25 59.98
CA ALA A 289 -15.15 -18.23 60.67
C ALA A 289 -15.49 -17.12 59.65
N SER A 290 -16.75 -16.79 59.32
CA SER A 290 -17.87 -16.20 60.12
C SER A 290 -17.70 -14.68 60.34
N SER A 291 -18.73 -13.84 60.20
CA SER A 291 -20.17 -14.08 59.89
C SER A 291 -20.91 -12.85 59.32
N THR A 292 -22.17 -13.09 58.96
CA THR A 292 -23.38 -12.26 58.69
C THR A 292 -23.54 -10.88 59.40
N GLU A 293 -24.50 -9.96 59.09
CA GLU A 293 -25.76 -9.96 58.28
C GLU A 293 -26.27 -8.50 57.98
N ASP A 294 -27.42 -8.38 57.29
CA ASP A 294 -28.47 -7.33 57.40
C ASP A 294 -28.39 -5.92 56.72
N GLU A 295 -29.36 -5.05 57.05
CA GLU A 295 -30.31 -4.43 56.09
C GLU A 295 -30.44 -2.87 56.18
N SER A 296 -30.97 -2.26 55.11
CA SER A 296 -31.89 -1.08 55.09
C SER A 296 -31.37 0.40 55.07
N THR A 297 -31.80 1.11 54.01
CA THR A 297 -32.44 2.46 53.91
C THR A 297 -31.86 3.79 54.44
N THR A 298 -32.24 4.85 53.69
CA THR A 298 -32.59 6.25 54.04
C THR A 298 -31.56 7.40 54.00
N GLU A 299 -32.13 8.61 53.92
CA GLU A 299 -31.57 9.95 53.61
C GLU A 299 -30.89 10.59 54.86
N GLU A 300 -30.34 11.82 54.93
CA GLU A 300 -30.68 13.10 54.27
C GLU A 300 -29.49 14.11 54.26
N ALA A 301 -29.75 15.35 53.80
CA ALA A 301 -28.81 16.42 53.45
C ALA A 301 -27.95 17.03 54.59
N SER A 302 -26.93 17.84 54.24
CA SER A 302 -26.98 19.33 54.40
C SER A 302 -25.63 20.07 54.35
N SER A 303 -25.71 21.36 54.01
CA SER A 303 -24.85 22.50 54.40
C SER A 303 -23.61 22.90 53.57
N GLN A 304 -23.55 24.22 53.32
CA GLN A 304 -22.48 25.04 52.72
C GLN A 304 -21.89 25.93 53.85
N PRO A 305 -20.75 26.62 53.66
CA PRO A 305 -20.82 28.03 53.24
C PRO A 305 -19.63 28.54 52.39
N THR A 306 -19.60 29.84 52.09
CA THR A 306 -18.74 30.57 51.13
C THR A 306 -17.84 31.65 51.79
N PHE A 307 -17.36 32.64 51.00
CA PHE A 307 -16.51 33.83 51.31
C PHE A 307 -14.97 33.63 51.29
N ALA A 308 -14.12 34.58 50.86
CA ALA A 308 -14.25 35.76 49.96
C ALA A 308 -12.86 36.37 49.62
N LEU A 309 -12.78 37.31 48.65
CA LEU A 309 -11.58 38.13 48.33
C LEU A 309 -11.41 39.36 49.23
N PRO A 310 -10.23 40.02 49.16
CA PRO A 310 -10.13 41.49 49.14
C PRO A 310 -9.39 42.04 47.88
N THR A 311 -9.42 43.37 47.68
CA THR A 311 -8.99 44.10 46.46
C THR A 311 -8.15 45.37 46.76
N SER A 312 -7.34 45.83 45.79
CA SER A 312 -6.83 47.21 45.56
C SER A 312 -6.29 47.28 44.11
N ASP A 313 -6.52 48.26 43.21
CA ASP A 313 -6.50 49.74 43.23
C ASP A 313 -5.06 50.32 43.08
N GLU A 314 -4.71 51.32 42.24
CA GLU A 314 -5.38 52.04 41.12
C GLU A 314 -4.33 52.89 40.29
N SER A 315 -4.75 53.76 39.35
CA SER A 315 -4.01 54.87 38.65
C SER A 315 -2.95 54.49 37.56
N THR A 316 -2.94 54.94 36.27
CA THR A 316 -3.04 56.26 35.54
C THR A 316 -1.69 57.04 35.45
N THR A 317 -1.28 57.77 34.38
CA THR A 317 -1.86 58.21 33.06
C THR A 317 -0.75 58.76 32.11
N GLU A 318 -1.03 58.86 30.78
CA GLU A 318 -0.65 59.94 29.80
C GLU A 318 0.84 60.34 29.55
N GLU A 319 1.29 61.04 28.47
CA GLU A 319 0.71 61.48 27.17
C GLU A 319 1.81 61.76 26.10
N ALA A 320 1.44 61.71 24.79
CA ALA A 320 1.93 62.52 23.65
C ALA A 320 3.48 62.57 23.31
N SER A 321 3.99 63.17 22.22
CA SER A 321 3.39 63.94 21.10
C SER A 321 4.26 63.96 19.81
N SER A 322 3.66 64.47 18.72
CA SER A 322 4.26 65.14 17.53
C SER A 322 4.78 64.34 16.31
N GLN A 323 4.21 64.72 15.17
CA GLN A 323 4.65 64.54 13.76
C GLN A 323 5.16 65.93 13.25
N PRO A 324 5.81 66.11 12.07
CA PRO A 324 5.09 66.09 10.78
C PRO A 324 5.88 65.82 9.45
N THR A 325 5.12 65.73 8.34
CA THR A 325 5.48 66.06 6.93
C THR A 325 6.46 65.21 6.10
N ALA A 326 5.88 64.27 5.34
CA ALA A 326 5.88 64.15 3.87
C ALA A 326 7.18 64.22 3.02
N ALA A 327 7.50 63.10 2.33
CA ALA A 327 7.79 63.04 0.88
C ALA A 327 7.70 61.59 0.33
N LEU A 328 7.41 61.45 -0.97
CA LEU A 328 7.51 60.26 -1.84
C LEU A 328 8.06 60.75 -3.21
N PRO A 329 8.56 59.91 -4.16
CA PRO A 329 8.28 58.48 -4.36
C PRO A 329 9.52 57.61 -4.74
N THR A 330 9.25 56.47 -5.42
CA THR A 330 10.08 55.61 -6.31
C THR A 330 10.82 54.37 -5.77
N SER A 331 10.19 53.21 -6.05
CA SER A 331 10.73 51.97 -6.68
C SER A 331 11.78 51.07 -6.02
N ASP A 332 11.43 49.78 -6.05
CA ASP A 332 12.25 48.56 -6.20
C ASP A 332 12.96 47.94 -4.98
N GLU A 333 13.30 46.65 -5.14
CA GLU A 333 13.33 45.65 -4.07
C GLU A 333 14.71 45.36 -3.45
N SER A 334 14.64 44.56 -2.37
CA SER A 334 15.66 43.61 -1.88
C SER A 334 16.80 44.16 -1.00
N ALA A 335 16.68 43.89 0.31
CA ALA A 335 17.83 43.74 1.19
C ALA A 335 17.50 42.77 2.36
N VAL A 336 18.18 41.62 2.35
CA VAL A 336 18.25 40.69 3.49
C VAL A 336 18.86 41.35 4.74
N TRP A 337 18.38 40.98 5.93
CA TRP A 337 19.12 41.17 7.17
C TRP A 337 19.75 39.87 7.65
N ALA A 338 21.08 39.83 7.62
CA ALA A 338 21.87 38.79 8.28
C ALA A 338 22.14 39.16 9.75
N TRP A 339 22.39 38.15 10.59
CA TRP A 339 23.07 38.32 11.87
C TRP A 339 24.37 37.53 11.86
N THR A 340 25.50 38.23 11.78
CA THR A 340 26.84 37.64 11.84
C THR A 340 27.46 37.81 13.22
N ARG A 341 28.24 36.81 13.63
CA ARG A 341 29.49 37.06 14.35
C ARG A 341 30.52 36.03 13.91
N SER A 342 31.79 36.42 13.90
CA SER A 342 32.85 35.78 13.12
C SER A 342 34.12 35.63 13.93
N THR A 343 34.91 34.59 13.61
CA THR A 343 36.37 34.56 13.81
C THR A 343 37.01 33.69 12.74
N THR A 344 37.47 34.36 11.67
CA THR A 344 38.83 34.24 11.09
C THR A 344 39.47 32.84 11.01
N ALA A 345 39.66 32.35 9.78
CA ALA A 345 40.71 31.40 9.44
C ALA A 345 42.00 32.14 8.99
N GLU A 346 43.15 31.49 9.14
CA GLU A 346 44.44 31.92 8.60
C GLU A 346 45.11 30.71 7.95
N ALA A 347 45.82 30.89 6.83
CA ALA A 347 46.26 29.80 5.97
C ALA A 347 47.73 29.93 5.58
N THR A 348 48.47 28.83 5.63
CA THR A 348 49.83 28.68 5.09
C THR A 348 49.99 27.34 4.39
N SER A 349 50.77 27.35 3.31
CA SER A 349 51.09 26.19 2.46
C SER A 349 52.33 25.42 2.95
N TYR A 350 52.57 24.21 2.42
CA TYR A 350 53.82 23.87 1.72
C TYR A 350 53.69 22.54 0.93
N GLU A 351 54.68 22.23 0.11
CA GLU A 351 54.67 21.21 -0.96
C GLU A 351 55.13 19.78 -0.55
N PRO A 352 54.81 18.74 -1.36
CA PRO A 352 55.23 17.36 -1.10
C PRO A 352 56.68 17.07 -1.52
N VAL A 353 57.36 16.18 -0.78
CA VAL A 353 58.69 15.66 -1.16
C VAL A 353 58.79 14.14 -0.96
N THR A 354 59.48 13.49 -1.89
CA THR A 354 59.67 12.04 -2.05
C THR A 354 60.54 11.36 -0.99
N SER A 355 60.37 10.05 -0.84
CA SER A 355 61.52 9.12 -0.82
C SER A 355 61.17 7.79 -1.51
N ALA A 356 62.16 7.08 -2.05
CA ALA A 356 61.94 5.87 -2.85
C ALA A 356 63.10 4.87 -2.75
N SER A 357 62.78 3.57 -2.83
CA SER A 357 63.66 2.43 -3.20
C SER A 357 62.72 1.23 -3.46
N SER A 358 62.69 0.49 -4.57
CA SER A 358 63.67 0.05 -5.57
C SER A 358 64.54 -1.16 -5.17
N VAL A 359 64.07 -2.37 -5.49
CA VAL A 359 64.86 -3.55 -5.92
C VAL A 359 64.03 -4.31 -6.97
N ALA A 360 64.68 -5.01 -7.90
CA ALA A 360 64.09 -5.70 -9.07
C ALA A 360 64.33 -7.25 -9.01
N PRO A 361 64.03 -8.07 -10.03
CA PRO A 361 63.48 -9.42 -9.81
C PRO A 361 64.44 -10.63 -9.98
N THR A 362 64.04 -11.75 -9.35
CA THR A 362 64.56 -13.13 -9.48
C THR A 362 63.51 -14.09 -8.84
N THR A 363 63.19 -15.29 -9.32
CA THR A 363 63.49 -16.00 -10.59
C THR A 363 62.47 -17.16 -10.78
N LEU A 364 62.23 -17.60 -12.02
CA LEU A 364 61.67 -18.93 -12.32
C LEU A 364 62.77 -20.02 -12.16
N PRO A 365 62.39 -21.29 -11.93
CA PRO A 365 62.10 -22.21 -13.04
C PRO A 365 60.69 -22.85 -12.90
N ALA A 366 59.98 -23.34 -13.92
CA ALA A 366 60.35 -24.23 -15.04
C ALA A 366 60.77 -25.64 -14.57
N SER A 367 60.41 -26.75 -15.22
CA SER A 367 59.42 -27.01 -16.28
C SER A 367 59.40 -28.52 -16.55
N GLU A 368 58.25 -29.14 -16.82
CA GLU A 368 58.24 -30.42 -17.54
C GLU A 368 56.90 -30.63 -18.29
N GLU A 369 57.02 -31.04 -19.56
CA GLU A 369 55.94 -31.55 -20.42
C GLU A 369 55.82 -33.09 -20.17
N VAL A 370 54.98 -33.92 -20.80
CA VAL A 370 54.73 -34.08 -22.24
C VAL A 370 53.45 -34.86 -22.57
N ASP A 371 52.81 -34.41 -23.65
CA ASP A 371 52.14 -35.17 -24.73
C ASP A 371 50.86 -36.00 -24.47
N ALA A 372 50.22 -36.39 -25.57
CA ALA A 372 48.81 -36.79 -25.66
C ALA A 372 48.57 -38.16 -26.32
N SER A 373 47.33 -38.66 -26.24
CA SER A 373 46.75 -39.57 -27.25
C SER A 373 45.23 -39.72 -27.06
N THR A 374 44.54 -40.14 -28.14
CA THR A 374 43.07 -40.34 -28.21
C THR A 374 42.76 -41.73 -28.86
N PRO A 375 41.50 -42.19 -29.03
CA PRO A 375 41.03 -43.39 -28.30
C PRO A 375 40.67 -44.58 -29.21
N PRO A 376 40.23 -45.70 -28.60
CA PRO A 376 39.20 -46.59 -29.18
C PRO A 376 37.98 -46.74 -28.23
N SER A 377 36.74 -46.49 -28.67
CA SER A 377 35.83 -47.43 -29.38
C SER A 377 35.04 -48.37 -28.45
N ALA A 378 33.75 -48.56 -28.74
CA ALA A 378 32.78 -49.29 -27.90
C ALA A 378 32.39 -50.67 -28.48
N PRO A 379 31.74 -51.52 -27.66
CA PRO A 379 30.67 -52.43 -28.08
C PRO A 379 29.35 -52.10 -27.34
N GLU A 380 28.22 -51.84 -28.03
CA GLU A 380 27.29 -52.78 -28.70
C GLU A 380 26.10 -53.24 -27.80
N SER A 381 25.02 -53.74 -28.40
CA SER A 381 23.64 -53.61 -27.86
C SER A 381 22.81 -54.90 -27.80
N THR A 382 21.85 -54.99 -26.87
CA THR A 382 20.82 -56.06 -26.87
C THR A 382 19.38 -55.62 -26.48
N VAL A 383 18.55 -55.49 -27.52
CA VAL A 383 17.16 -56.01 -27.67
C VAL A 383 16.01 -55.60 -26.71
N VAL A 384 14.88 -55.27 -27.34
CA VAL A 384 13.57 -54.82 -26.81
C VAL A 384 12.70 -55.95 -26.23
N ALA A 385 11.84 -55.63 -25.25
CA ALA A 385 10.57 -56.34 -24.98
C ALA A 385 9.49 -55.33 -24.49
N SER A 386 8.19 -55.62 -24.73
CA SER A 386 7.12 -54.62 -24.57
C SER A 386 5.76 -55.22 -24.13
N VAL A 387 5.03 -54.52 -23.22
CA VAL A 387 3.54 -54.52 -23.06
C VAL A 387 2.93 -55.86 -22.54
N PRO A 388 2.03 -55.88 -21.51
CA PRO A 388 0.75 -55.15 -21.53
C PRO A 388 0.22 -54.52 -20.21
N ILE A 389 -0.84 -53.71 -20.35
CA ILE A 389 -1.66 -53.13 -19.26
C ILE A 389 -3.13 -53.58 -19.45
N PRO A 390 -3.90 -53.93 -18.40
CA PRO A 390 -5.29 -54.36 -18.52
C PRO A 390 -6.29 -53.21 -18.77
N SER A 391 -7.43 -53.52 -19.37
CA SER A 391 -8.53 -52.58 -19.65
C SER A 391 -9.75 -52.79 -18.75
N TYR A 392 -10.55 -51.74 -18.57
CA TYR A 392 -11.94 -51.83 -18.10
C TYR A 392 -12.86 -51.11 -19.10
N GLY A 393 -14.07 -51.66 -19.32
CA GLY A 393 -14.94 -51.31 -20.45
C GLY A 393 -16.21 -50.55 -20.07
N ASN A 394 -16.78 -49.85 -21.06
CA ASN A 394 -18.07 -49.17 -20.96
C ASN A 394 -19.26 -50.15 -21.01
N GLY A 395 -20.34 -49.81 -20.31
CA GLY A 395 -21.65 -50.48 -20.42
C GLY A 395 -22.79 -49.47 -20.37
N THR A 396 -23.66 -49.45 -21.38
CA THR A 396 -24.80 -48.53 -21.53
C THR A 396 -26.14 -49.24 -21.35
N ALA A 397 -27.11 -48.59 -20.69
CA ALA A 397 -28.50 -49.05 -20.58
C ALA A 397 -29.49 -47.87 -20.76
N ILE A 398 -30.79 -48.17 -20.95
CA ILE A 398 -31.73 -47.29 -21.67
C ILE A 398 -32.94 -46.84 -20.82
N VAL A 399 -33.44 -45.65 -21.19
CA VAL A 399 -34.64 -44.90 -20.75
C VAL A 399 -35.89 -45.74 -20.37
N SER A 400 -36.61 -45.28 -19.34
CA SER A 400 -38.08 -45.33 -19.27
C SER A 400 -38.64 -44.15 -18.45
N SER A 401 -39.97 -43.91 -18.49
CA SER A 401 -40.60 -42.67 -17.99
C SER A 401 -41.94 -42.88 -17.30
N THR A 402 -42.35 -41.96 -16.42
CA THR A 402 -43.77 -41.72 -16.11
C THR A 402 -44.06 -40.26 -15.72
N ARG A 403 -45.29 -39.80 -16.05
CA ARG A 403 -45.89 -38.51 -15.65
C ARG A 403 -46.98 -38.73 -14.59
N PRO A 404 -47.37 -37.69 -13.84
CA PRO A 404 -48.81 -37.32 -13.80
C PRO A 404 -49.16 -35.99 -14.50
N VAL A 405 -50.44 -35.59 -14.46
CA VAL A 405 -51.03 -34.48 -15.24
C VAL A 405 -52.13 -33.72 -14.45
N GLY A 406 -52.25 -32.40 -14.66
CA GLY A 406 -53.37 -31.54 -14.25
C GLY A 406 -52.99 -30.04 -14.46
N ILE A 407 -53.46 -29.28 -15.45
CA ILE A 407 -54.82 -28.82 -15.84
C ILE A 407 -55.32 -27.62 -14.99
N GLY A 408 -55.40 -26.42 -15.61
CA GLY A 408 -55.95 -25.18 -15.04
C GLY A 408 -55.60 -23.91 -15.88
N PRO A 409 -56.53 -22.99 -16.23
CA PRO A 409 -56.26 -21.93 -17.25
C PRO A 409 -56.17 -20.45 -16.78
N ARG A 410 -55.75 -19.59 -17.74
CA ARG A 410 -55.69 -18.10 -17.86
C ARG A 410 -57.06 -17.38 -17.63
N PRO A 411 -57.23 -16.00 -17.64
CA PRO A 411 -56.39 -14.95 -18.29
C PRO A 411 -56.30 -13.48 -17.70
N THR A 412 -55.27 -12.72 -18.16
CA THR A 412 -55.22 -11.22 -18.33
C THR A 412 -55.37 -10.30 -17.09
N ARG A 413 -54.95 -9.01 -17.03
CA ARG A 413 -54.38 -7.96 -17.94
C ARG A 413 -53.56 -6.97 -17.02
N SER A 414 -52.97 -5.80 -17.34
CA SER A 414 -52.71 -4.96 -18.53
C SER A 414 -51.67 -3.84 -18.18
N SER A 415 -50.98 -3.26 -19.19
CA SER A 415 -50.29 -1.93 -19.21
C SER A 415 -49.19 -1.59 -18.18
N GLY A 416 -48.04 -1.01 -18.55
CA GLY A 416 -47.54 -0.70 -19.90
C GLY A 416 -46.19 0.07 -19.94
N ARG A 417 -45.52 0.03 -21.10
CA ARG A 417 -44.32 0.81 -21.53
C ARG A 417 -43.12 0.92 -20.56
N TYR A 418 -42.12 0.06 -20.80
CA TYR A 418 -40.73 0.28 -20.37
C TYR A 418 -39.95 1.11 -21.41
N ASN A 419 -39.04 1.98 -20.97
CA ASN A 419 -38.05 2.60 -21.86
C ASN A 419 -36.91 1.62 -22.16
N GLN A 420 -36.28 1.78 -23.33
CA GLN A 420 -35.21 0.89 -23.79
C GLN A 420 -33.89 1.14 -23.03
N ARG A 421 -33.25 0.08 -22.54
CA ARG A 421 -31.81 0.05 -22.25
C ARG A 421 -31.10 -0.61 -23.43
N THR A 422 -30.07 0.06 -23.97
CA THR A 422 -29.18 -0.54 -24.97
C THR A 422 -28.00 -1.18 -24.25
N THR A 423 -27.92 -2.51 -24.27
CA THR A 423 -26.76 -3.25 -23.76
C THR A 423 -25.77 -3.45 -24.90
N LEU A 424 -24.55 -2.93 -24.77
CA LEU A 424 -23.42 -3.28 -25.63
C LEU A 424 -22.57 -4.35 -24.95
N THR A 425 -22.34 -5.45 -25.64
CA THR A 425 -21.46 -6.54 -25.19
C THR A 425 -20.23 -6.57 -26.10
N SER A 426 -19.04 -6.41 -25.52
CA SER A 426 -17.78 -6.60 -26.23
C SER A 426 -17.22 -7.98 -25.91
N THR A 427 -16.80 -8.73 -26.94
CA THR A 427 -16.20 -10.06 -26.81
C THR A 427 -14.80 -10.01 -27.41
N SER A 428 -13.77 -10.15 -26.57
CA SER A 428 -12.39 -10.32 -27.03
C SER A 428 -12.04 -11.80 -27.06
N THR A 429 -11.63 -12.31 -28.23
CA THR A 429 -11.26 -13.71 -28.44
C THR A 429 -9.80 -13.80 -28.86
N ARG A 430 -8.92 -14.28 -27.98
CA ARG A 430 -7.50 -14.50 -28.29
C ARG A 430 -7.30 -15.94 -28.78
N THR A 431 -7.39 -16.15 -30.09
CA THR A 431 -7.05 -17.45 -30.70
C THR A 431 -5.53 -17.64 -30.74
N VAL A 432 -5.04 -18.72 -30.16
CA VAL A 432 -3.65 -19.18 -30.31
C VAL A 432 -3.62 -20.34 -31.29
N TYR A 433 -2.87 -20.20 -32.38
CA TYR A 433 -2.66 -21.27 -33.36
C TYR A 433 -1.38 -22.04 -33.04
N ALA A 434 -1.51 -23.32 -32.70
CA ALA A 434 -0.39 -24.26 -32.66
C ALA A 434 -0.43 -25.13 -33.93
N THR A 435 0.69 -25.19 -34.67
CA THR A 435 0.79 -25.94 -35.93
C THR A 435 1.64 -27.20 -35.73
N PRO A 436 1.07 -28.42 -35.75
CA PRO A 436 1.85 -29.64 -35.61
C PRO A 436 2.50 -30.04 -36.95
N GLY A 437 3.81 -30.33 -36.93
CA GLY A 437 4.48 -31.06 -38.03
C GLY A 437 5.36 -30.21 -38.96
N ALA A 438 6.54 -29.83 -38.48
CA ALA A 438 7.70 -29.52 -39.33
C ALA A 438 8.94 -30.18 -38.73
N SER A 439 9.56 -31.11 -39.46
CA SER A 439 10.78 -31.82 -39.04
C SER A 439 12.02 -31.02 -39.40
N ILE A 440 12.93 -30.82 -38.44
CA ILE A 440 14.25 -30.22 -38.68
C ILE A 440 15.32 -31.28 -38.42
N THR A 441 16.08 -31.62 -39.47
CA THR A 441 17.31 -32.40 -39.37
C THR A 441 18.45 -31.48 -38.95
N ILE A 442 19.31 -31.93 -38.04
CA ILE A 442 20.56 -31.23 -37.70
C ILE A 442 21.72 -31.94 -38.38
N GLU A 443 22.44 -31.22 -39.25
CA GLU A 443 23.79 -31.58 -39.72
C GLU A 443 24.78 -30.44 -39.40
N SER A 444 26.08 -30.75 -39.45
CA SER A 444 27.13 -30.08 -38.68
C SER A 444 27.90 -28.95 -39.39
N SER A 445 28.30 -27.93 -38.63
CA SER A 445 29.27 -26.87 -38.98
C SER A 445 30.70 -27.42 -39.25
N PRO A 446 31.61 -26.63 -39.88
CA PRO A 446 32.57 -25.82 -39.07
C PRO A 446 33.11 -24.48 -39.68
N VAL A 447 33.52 -23.56 -38.78
CA VAL A 447 34.73 -22.66 -38.73
C VAL A 447 35.35 -22.15 -40.06
N SER A 448 35.46 -20.83 -40.37
CA SER A 448 36.58 -19.87 -40.01
C SER A 448 36.36 -18.43 -40.65
N GLU A 449 36.99 -17.26 -40.39
CA GLU A 449 37.73 -16.59 -39.26
C GLU A 449 38.18 -15.11 -39.59
N ILE A 450 38.40 -14.27 -38.56
CA ILE A 450 39.42 -13.15 -38.37
C ILE A 450 39.42 -11.81 -39.20
N ALA A 451 39.61 -10.68 -38.45
CA ALA A 451 40.14 -9.32 -38.81
C ALA A 451 39.29 -8.35 -39.70
N ALA A 452 39.39 -7.00 -39.70
CA ALA A 452 39.95 -5.92 -38.83
C ALA A 452 39.67 -4.51 -39.50
N ALA A 453 39.84 -3.29 -38.95
CA ALA A 453 39.78 -2.68 -37.60
C ALA A 453 39.96 -1.12 -37.68
N SER A 454 39.87 -0.39 -36.54
CA SER A 454 40.35 1.01 -36.24
C SER A 454 39.56 2.29 -36.66
N SER A 455 39.73 3.36 -35.85
CA SER A 455 39.13 4.74 -35.88
C SER A 455 40.27 5.80 -35.82
N PRO A 456 40.15 7.10 -35.41
CA PRO A 456 39.02 8.07 -35.29
C PRO A 456 39.36 9.49 -35.88
N ALA A 457 38.48 10.52 -35.76
CA ALA A 457 38.83 11.96 -35.49
C ALA A 457 37.61 12.95 -35.55
N ALA A 458 37.79 14.14 -34.95
CA ALA A 458 36.96 15.38 -35.02
C ALA A 458 37.92 16.60 -35.30
N PRO A 459 37.60 17.93 -35.25
CA PRO A 459 36.41 18.64 -34.70
C PRO A 459 35.97 19.97 -35.44
N SER A 460 35.17 20.79 -34.73
CA SER A 460 35.05 22.28 -34.74
C SER A 460 34.19 23.08 -35.74
N ASP A 461 33.50 24.10 -35.17
CA ASP A 461 32.65 25.18 -35.72
C ASP A 461 33.49 26.36 -36.32
N PRO A 462 32.98 27.61 -36.60
CA PRO A 462 31.61 28.16 -36.60
C PRO A 462 31.24 29.08 -37.81
N ALA A 463 29.98 29.60 -37.86
CA ALA A 463 29.65 31.04 -38.03
C ALA A 463 28.18 31.33 -38.45
N SER A 464 27.59 32.38 -37.86
CA SER A 464 26.37 33.11 -38.30
C SER A 464 26.80 34.40 -39.06
N PRO A 465 25.94 35.39 -39.46
CA PRO A 465 24.49 35.54 -39.31
C PRO A 465 23.73 36.13 -40.55
N ALA A 466 22.45 36.48 -40.36
CA ALA A 466 21.74 37.70 -40.85
C ALA A 466 20.38 37.47 -41.56
N SER A 467 19.36 38.18 -41.05
CA SER A 467 18.01 38.40 -41.59
C SER A 467 18.00 39.68 -42.49
N PRO A 468 16.88 40.33 -42.91
CA PRO A 468 15.45 40.04 -42.70
C PRO A 468 14.53 40.24 -43.94
N ALA A 469 13.20 40.14 -43.71
CA ALA A 469 12.09 40.97 -44.25
C ALA A 469 10.88 40.19 -44.81
N ALA A 470 9.68 40.67 -44.47
CA ALA A 470 8.36 40.31 -44.98
C ALA A 470 7.77 41.57 -45.71
N PRO A 471 6.45 41.76 -45.97
CA PRO A 471 5.28 40.87 -45.88
C PRO A 471 4.30 40.94 -47.09
N SER A 472 3.25 40.10 -47.11
CA SER A 472 1.88 40.50 -47.56
C SER A 472 0.83 39.38 -47.44
N ASP A 473 -0.23 39.65 -46.66
CA ASP A 473 -1.58 39.04 -46.72
C ASP A 473 -2.44 39.66 -47.86
N PRO A 474 -3.76 39.35 -48.06
CA PRO A 474 -4.61 38.28 -47.48
C PRO A 474 -5.41 37.45 -48.54
N ALA A 475 -6.11 36.38 -48.12
CA ALA A 475 -7.57 36.18 -48.40
C ALA A 475 -8.12 34.82 -47.87
N SER A 476 -9.38 34.84 -47.44
CA SER A 476 -10.28 33.71 -47.09
C SER A 476 -11.68 34.06 -47.66
N PRO A 477 -12.78 33.28 -47.57
CA PRO A 477 -12.97 31.92 -47.01
C PRO A 477 -13.81 30.97 -47.91
N ALA A 478 -14.10 29.73 -47.44
CA ALA A 478 -15.46 29.13 -47.36
C ALA A 478 -15.48 27.59 -47.24
N ALA A 479 -16.53 27.08 -46.57
CA ALA A 479 -17.00 25.68 -46.49
C ALA A 479 -18.56 25.75 -46.35
N PRO A 480 -19.35 24.70 -46.01
CA PRO A 480 -19.13 23.23 -45.99
C PRO A 480 -20.27 22.41 -46.68
N SER A 481 -20.17 21.07 -46.75
CA SER A 481 -21.36 20.15 -46.69
C SER A 481 -21.02 18.64 -46.67
N ASP A 482 -21.60 17.91 -45.71
CA ASP A 482 -21.90 16.45 -45.73
C ASP A 482 -23.36 16.21 -46.25
N PRO A 483 -24.00 14.99 -46.33
CA PRO A 483 -23.63 13.66 -45.78
C PRO A 483 -23.95 12.40 -46.68
N ALA A 484 -23.82 11.20 -46.07
CA ALA A 484 -24.66 9.97 -46.24
C ALA A 484 -24.05 8.68 -46.87
N SER A 485 -24.71 7.54 -46.60
CA SER A 485 -24.26 6.14 -46.82
C SER A 485 -25.41 5.27 -47.40
N PRO A 486 -25.14 4.11 -48.05
CA PRO A 486 -25.89 2.89 -47.66
C PRO A 486 -25.25 1.50 -47.91
N ALA A 487 -25.52 0.57 -46.96
CA ALA A 487 -25.93 -0.85 -47.14
C ALA A 487 -25.05 -1.91 -47.87
N ALA A 488 -25.47 -3.19 -47.77
CA ALA A 488 -24.71 -4.41 -48.11
C ALA A 488 -25.54 -5.47 -48.90
N PRO A 489 -24.91 -6.54 -49.46
CA PRO A 489 -25.60 -7.68 -50.09
C PRO A 489 -25.42 -9.04 -49.36
N SER A 490 -26.07 -10.09 -49.89
CA SER A 490 -26.38 -11.37 -49.21
C SER A 490 -25.62 -12.61 -49.73
N ALA A 491 -25.75 -13.74 -49.03
CA ALA A 491 -25.12 -15.04 -49.35
C ALA A 491 -25.98 -16.01 -50.21
N PRO A 492 -25.37 -17.03 -50.85
CA PRO A 492 -26.01 -18.25 -51.33
C PRO A 492 -25.73 -19.48 -50.42
N ALA A 493 -26.36 -20.64 -50.68
CA ALA A 493 -26.28 -21.84 -49.85
C ALA A 493 -26.25 -23.16 -50.65
N GLY A 494 -25.75 -24.25 -50.03
CA GLY A 494 -26.00 -25.63 -50.47
C GLY A 494 -24.86 -26.63 -50.19
N GLY A 495 -25.21 -27.85 -49.73
CA GLY A 495 -24.35 -29.04 -49.84
C GLY A 495 -23.79 -29.65 -48.54
N ALA A 496 -24.37 -30.79 -48.15
CA ALA A 496 -23.78 -31.84 -47.29
C ALA A 496 -24.02 -33.19 -48.03
N PRO A 497 -23.51 -34.38 -47.61
CA PRO A 497 -22.83 -34.72 -46.34
C PRO A 497 -21.62 -35.70 -46.44
N GLN A 498 -20.84 -35.84 -45.35
CA GLN A 498 -20.68 -37.11 -44.58
C GLN A 498 -19.75 -36.93 -43.36
N GLN A 499 -19.72 -37.91 -42.46
CA GLN A 499 -19.09 -37.83 -41.14
C GLN A 499 -17.75 -38.57 -41.06
N SER A 500 -16.82 -38.04 -40.25
CA SER A 500 -15.91 -38.87 -39.44
C SER A 500 -15.75 -38.24 -38.06
N THR A 501 -15.40 -39.04 -37.05
CA THR A 501 -15.51 -38.65 -35.63
C THR A 501 -14.17 -38.24 -35.01
N GLY A 502 -14.06 -36.99 -34.56
CA GLY A 502 -12.97 -36.48 -33.71
C GLY A 502 -13.43 -36.21 -32.26
N PRO A 503 -12.51 -36.06 -31.30
CA PRO A 503 -12.83 -35.97 -29.88
C PRO A 503 -13.48 -34.64 -29.45
N THR A 504 -14.38 -34.72 -28.47
CA THR A 504 -15.12 -33.58 -27.92
C THR A 504 -14.23 -32.66 -27.08
N LEU A 505 -14.03 -31.42 -27.55
CA LEU A 505 -13.53 -30.33 -26.71
C LEU A 505 -14.62 -29.83 -25.75
N ILE A 506 -14.39 -29.98 -24.44
CA ILE A 506 -15.26 -29.38 -23.41
C ILE A 506 -14.77 -27.95 -23.16
N SER A 507 -15.37 -26.98 -23.85
CA SER A 507 -15.11 -25.56 -23.62
C SER A 507 -15.87 -25.06 -22.38
N TYR A 508 -15.15 -24.76 -21.30
CA TYR A 508 -15.72 -24.12 -20.10
C TYR A 508 -15.96 -22.61 -20.33
N THR A 509 -16.99 -22.27 -21.09
CA THR A 509 -17.46 -20.88 -21.26
C THR A 509 -18.14 -20.38 -19.98
N LYS A 510 -17.35 -19.91 -19.00
CA LYS A 510 -17.88 -19.27 -17.79
C LYS A 510 -18.31 -17.83 -18.10
N THR A 511 -19.52 -17.65 -18.61
CA THR A 511 -20.11 -16.33 -18.85
C THR A 511 -20.30 -15.57 -17.54
N VAL A 512 -19.38 -14.66 -17.22
CA VAL A 512 -19.51 -13.76 -16.04
C VAL A 512 -20.29 -12.52 -16.45
N SER A 513 -21.62 -12.59 -16.29
CA SER A 513 -22.54 -11.50 -16.62
C SER A 513 -22.47 -10.35 -15.61
N PHE A 514 -21.41 -9.54 -15.66
CA PHE A 514 -21.31 -8.30 -14.89
C PHE A 514 -22.42 -7.32 -15.31
N THR A 515 -23.52 -7.32 -14.56
CA THR A 515 -24.65 -6.38 -14.76
C THR A 515 -24.40 -5.09 -13.95
N SER A 516 -23.16 -4.58 -14.01
CA SER A 516 -22.83 -3.29 -13.40
C SER A 516 -23.34 -2.18 -14.30
N THR A 517 -24.20 -1.29 -13.76
CA THR A 517 -24.65 -0.10 -14.48
C THR A 517 -23.58 0.99 -14.30
N VAL A 518 -22.40 0.79 -14.90
CA VAL A 518 -21.26 1.71 -14.81
C VAL A 518 -21.58 3.01 -15.52
N THR A 519 -21.61 4.12 -14.77
CA THR A 519 -21.80 5.48 -15.30
C THR A 519 -20.52 6.06 -15.91
N GLY A 520 -20.05 5.43 -17.01
CA GLY A 520 -19.44 6.18 -18.11
C GLY A 520 -18.03 6.77 -17.94
N ARG A 521 -17.13 6.21 -17.11
CA ARG A 521 -15.72 6.66 -17.00
C ARG A 521 -14.65 5.65 -17.46
N ILE A 522 -15.02 4.59 -18.19
CA ILE A 522 -14.04 3.70 -18.85
C ILE A 522 -13.69 4.29 -20.22
N GLY A 523 -12.47 4.80 -20.39
CA GLY A 523 -11.91 5.13 -21.72
C GLY A 523 -11.35 6.55 -21.91
N LYS A 524 -11.45 7.44 -20.92
CA LYS A 524 -10.67 8.69 -20.85
C LYS A 524 -10.33 9.01 -19.40
N PRO A 525 -9.13 9.57 -19.11
CA PRO A 525 -8.87 10.24 -17.84
C PRO A 525 -9.89 11.34 -17.60
N THR A 526 -10.15 11.61 -16.31
CA THR A 526 -11.10 12.64 -15.92
C THR A 526 -10.48 13.55 -14.89
N GLU A 527 -10.84 14.84 -15.01
CA GLU A 527 -10.62 15.82 -13.96
C GLU A 527 -11.45 15.46 -12.71
N TYR A 528 -10.89 15.68 -11.53
CA TYR A 528 -11.64 15.67 -10.27
C TYR A 528 -11.92 17.10 -9.77
N VAL A 529 -13.22 17.44 -9.73
CA VAL A 529 -13.86 18.66 -9.19
C VAL A 529 -15.26 18.30 -8.67
N CYS A 530 -15.78 18.98 -7.65
CA CYS A 530 -16.97 18.49 -6.93
C CYS A 530 -18.24 18.48 -7.79
N TYR A 531 -18.36 19.37 -8.79
CA TYR A 531 -19.50 19.33 -9.71
C TYR A 531 -19.55 18.02 -10.53
N ALA A 532 -18.38 17.45 -10.87
CA ALA A 532 -18.25 16.32 -11.79
C ALA A 532 -18.56 14.92 -11.18
N VAL A 533 -18.70 14.81 -9.85
CA VAL A 533 -19.13 13.57 -9.17
C VAL A 533 -20.61 13.64 -8.77
N SER A 534 -21.31 12.50 -8.77
CA SER A 534 -22.67 12.40 -8.25
C SER A 534 -22.71 12.52 -6.72
N SER A 535 -23.90 12.76 -6.16
CA SER A 535 -24.09 12.89 -4.71
C SER A 535 -23.68 11.65 -3.94
N LYS A 536 -23.89 10.44 -4.51
CA LYS A 536 -23.45 9.18 -3.91
C LYS A 536 -21.93 9.03 -3.93
N GLU A 537 -21.30 9.42 -5.03
CA GLU A 537 -19.83 9.39 -5.17
C GLU A 537 -19.15 10.38 -4.22
N LEU A 538 -19.71 11.57 -4.04
CA LEU A 538 -19.22 12.54 -3.06
C LEU A 538 -19.37 12.02 -1.62
N ALA A 539 -20.53 11.46 -1.27
CA ALA A 539 -20.74 10.83 0.04
C ALA A 539 -19.72 9.70 0.30
N GLN A 540 -19.52 8.82 -0.69
CA GLN A 540 -18.57 7.70 -0.56
C GLN A 540 -17.11 8.16 -0.41
N LEU A 541 -16.70 9.27 -1.04
CA LEU A 541 -15.36 9.86 -0.84
C LEU A 541 -15.20 10.41 0.61
N VAL A 542 -16.25 11.00 1.18
CA VAL A 542 -16.26 11.47 2.57
C VAL A 542 -16.19 10.29 3.54
N ASP A 543 -17.00 9.25 3.32
CA ASP A 543 -17.03 8.05 4.15
C ASP A 543 -15.71 7.27 4.10
N ASN A 544 -15.10 7.15 2.91
CA ASN A 544 -13.80 6.53 2.72
C ASN A 544 -12.69 7.32 3.46
N ALA A 545 -12.69 8.66 3.40
CA ALA A 545 -11.75 9.48 4.16
C ALA A 545 -11.89 9.26 5.69
N CYS A 546 -13.12 9.25 6.21
CA CYS A 546 -13.40 8.92 7.61
C CYS A 546 -12.91 7.51 7.99
N PHE A 547 -13.12 6.52 7.12
CA PHE A 547 -12.69 5.14 7.34
C PHE A 547 -11.16 5.00 7.37
N TYR A 548 -10.44 5.56 6.40
CA TYR A 548 -8.96 5.49 6.37
C TYR A 548 -8.34 6.15 7.61
N ARG A 549 -8.89 7.29 8.06
CA ARG A 549 -8.52 7.91 9.33
C ARG A 549 -8.77 7.00 10.53
N GLN A 550 -9.93 6.32 10.57
CA GLN A 550 -10.29 5.43 11.67
C GLN A 550 -9.32 4.24 11.76
N GLN A 551 -8.95 3.64 10.62
CA GLN A 551 -7.96 2.55 10.57
C GLN A 551 -6.59 3.01 11.09
N ALA A 552 -6.04 4.10 10.53
CA ALA A 552 -4.76 4.65 10.94
C ALA A 552 -4.73 4.99 12.45
N ARG A 553 -5.77 5.66 12.95
CA ARG A 553 -5.90 5.98 14.39
C ARG A 553 -6.09 4.75 15.28
N SER A 554 -6.55 3.61 14.75
CA SER A 554 -6.59 2.37 15.52
C SER A 554 -5.21 1.75 15.66
N LEU A 555 -4.44 1.67 14.59
CA LEU A 555 -3.11 1.05 14.59
C LEU A 555 -2.14 1.75 15.57
N ILE A 556 -2.14 3.08 15.58
CA ILE A 556 -1.35 3.89 16.54
C ILE A 556 -1.69 3.53 18.00
N ARG A 557 -2.99 3.39 18.33
CA ARG A 557 -3.44 3.06 19.70
C ARG A 557 -3.04 1.66 20.14
N HIS A 558 -2.78 0.75 19.21
CA HIS A 558 -2.33 -0.62 19.49
C HIS A 558 -0.80 -0.76 19.34
N GLY A 559 -0.04 0.35 19.39
CA GLY A 559 1.42 0.35 19.36
C GLY A 559 2.04 0.23 17.96
N GLY A 560 1.23 0.23 16.90
CA GLY A 560 1.69 0.19 15.52
C GLY A 560 2.36 1.51 15.10
N ASN A 561 3.48 1.40 14.38
CA ASN A 561 4.16 2.56 13.77
C ASN A 561 3.29 3.22 12.68
N TRP A 562 3.44 4.54 12.50
CA TRP A 562 2.85 5.30 11.39
C TRP A 562 3.59 5.02 10.06
N ARG A 563 3.63 3.76 9.58
CA ARG A 563 4.15 3.34 8.24
C ARG A 563 3.49 2.01 7.81
N PRO A 564 3.37 1.75 6.50
CA PRO A 564 2.17 2.01 5.70
C PRO A 564 1.07 0.93 5.77
N PHE A 565 1.31 -0.22 6.41
CA PHE A 565 0.50 -1.46 6.29
C PHE A 565 -0.94 -1.42 6.89
N GLY A 566 -1.52 -0.23 7.05
CA GLY A 566 -2.87 0.02 7.57
C GLY A 566 -3.83 0.70 6.61
N ILE A 567 -3.32 1.19 5.49
CA ILE A 567 -4.08 1.77 4.39
C ILE A 567 -3.59 1.03 3.14
N GLN A 568 -4.50 0.76 2.20
CA GLN A 568 -4.23 -0.13 1.07
C GLN A 568 -3.02 0.39 0.27
N ASN A 569 -2.04 -0.49 -0.01
CA ASN A 569 -0.88 -0.21 -0.87
C ASN A 569 -1.30 -0.07 -2.36
N SER A 570 -2.42 0.61 -2.65
CA SER A 570 -3.06 0.64 -3.97
C SER A 570 -2.32 1.51 -4.99
N LEU A 571 -1.33 2.29 -4.54
CA LEU A 571 -0.35 3.00 -5.36
C LEU A 571 1.07 2.40 -5.26
N TYR A 572 1.24 1.15 -4.82
CA TYR A 572 2.57 0.52 -4.69
C TYR A 572 3.41 0.67 -5.96
N HIS A 573 4.62 1.21 -5.80
CA HIS A 573 5.57 1.53 -6.88
C HIS A 573 5.04 2.47 -7.99
N ARG A 574 3.93 3.19 -7.77
CA ARG A 574 3.39 4.19 -8.71
C ARG A 574 3.87 5.59 -8.36
N THR A 575 4.37 6.32 -9.35
CA THR A 575 4.69 7.76 -9.23
C THR A 575 3.45 8.62 -9.42
N VAL A 576 3.29 9.67 -8.61
CA VAL A 576 2.26 10.71 -8.76
C VAL A 576 2.94 12.08 -8.87
N ALA A 577 2.68 12.83 -9.95
CA ALA A 577 3.26 14.16 -10.14
C ALA A 577 2.43 15.23 -9.41
N LEU A 578 3.10 16.14 -8.68
CA LEU A 578 2.48 17.26 -7.97
C LEU A 578 2.88 18.58 -8.63
N LEU A 579 2.07 19.08 -9.57
CA LEU A 579 2.38 20.27 -10.39
C LEU A 579 1.86 21.55 -9.72
N PHE A 580 2.74 22.42 -9.23
CA PHE A 580 2.36 23.55 -8.36
C PHE A 580 2.84 24.91 -8.91
N SER A 581 1.98 25.59 -9.69
CA SER A 581 2.24 26.95 -10.21
C SER A 581 2.30 28.01 -9.11
N LYS A 582 1.55 27.82 -8.01
CA LYS A 582 1.58 28.64 -6.79
C LYS A 582 2.00 27.76 -5.60
N ARG A 583 2.98 28.17 -4.78
CA ARG A 583 3.45 27.40 -3.60
C ARG A 583 2.32 27.18 -2.57
N SER A 584 2.17 25.96 -2.04
CA SER A 584 1.26 25.65 -0.91
C SER A 584 1.85 24.54 -0.03
N THR A 585 2.19 24.88 1.21
CA THR A 585 2.75 23.90 2.18
C THR A 585 1.70 22.87 2.61
N ARG A 586 0.47 23.31 2.97
CA ARG A 586 -0.58 22.40 3.44
C ARG A 586 -0.97 21.38 2.37
N THR A 587 -1.24 21.83 1.14
CA THR A 587 -1.60 20.92 0.03
C THR A 587 -0.45 19.98 -0.31
N ARG A 588 0.80 20.47 -0.34
CA ARG A 588 1.98 19.61 -0.60
C ARG A 588 2.10 18.52 0.47
N VAL A 589 2.15 18.89 1.75
CA VAL A 589 2.34 17.94 2.86
C VAL A 589 1.20 16.91 2.95
N SER A 590 -0.06 17.33 2.75
CA SER A 590 -1.19 16.38 2.75
C SER A 590 -1.10 15.38 1.58
N THR A 591 -0.69 15.82 0.39
CA THR A 591 -0.65 14.96 -0.79
C THR A 591 0.60 14.08 -0.84
N GLU A 592 1.79 14.60 -0.48
CA GLU A 592 3.00 13.78 -0.32
C GLU A 592 2.77 12.68 0.74
N GLY A 593 2.18 13.04 1.89
CA GLY A 593 1.80 12.08 2.93
C GLY A 593 0.79 11.04 2.44
N ALA A 594 -0.21 11.45 1.65
CA ALA A 594 -1.23 10.55 1.12
C ALA A 594 -0.68 9.54 0.10
N VAL A 595 0.18 9.99 -0.83
CA VAL A 595 0.81 9.11 -1.83
C VAL A 595 1.70 8.07 -1.14
N VAL A 596 2.50 8.49 -0.15
CA VAL A 596 3.35 7.58 0.64
C VAL A 596 2.52 6.61 1.49
N ALA A 597 1.39 7.06 2.05
CA ALA A 597 0.47 6.20 2.80
C ALA A 597 -0.26 5.14 1.94
N LEU A 598 -0.29 5.33 0.61
CA LEU A 598 -0.81 4.38 -0.38
C LEU A 598 0.31 3.54 -1.04
N GLY A 599 1.55 3.65 -0.57
CA GLY A 599 2.72 2.91 -1.10
C GLY A 599 3.38 3.50 -2.35
N GLY A 600 2.96 4.68 -2.80
CA GLY A 600 3.47 5.35 -4.01
C GLY A 600 4.60 6.35 -3.75
N HIS A 601 5.13 6.91 -4.84
CA HIS A 601 6.17 7.94 -4.83
C HIS A 601 5.62 9.32 -5.28
N PRO A 602 5.58 10.35 -4.42
CA PRO A 602 5.18 11.69 -4.83
C PRO A 602 6.36 12.47 -5.43
N MET A 603 6.22 12.91 -6.68
CA MET A 603 7.20 13.74 -7.38
C MET A 603 6.72 15.20 -7.39
N PHE A 604 7.32 16.05 -6.55
CA PHE A 604 6.97 17.47 -6.49
C PHE A 604 7.65 18.28 -7.61
N LEU A 605 6.85 19.08 -8.33
CA LEU A 605 7.29 19.94 -9.43
C LEU A 605 6.65 21.33 -9.27
N GLY A 606 7.40 22.28 -8.73
CA GLY A 606 6.97 23.67 -8.52
C GLY A 606 7.28 24.59 -9.70
N SER A 607 6.86 25.84 -9.61
CA SER A 607 7.05 26.88 -10.64
C SER A 607 8.50 27.28 -10.96
N GLY A 608 9.49 26.74 -10.23
CA GLY A 608 10.92 26.85 -10.58
C GLY A 608 11.48 25.59 -11.27
N ASP A 609 10.73 24.48 -11.22
CA ASP A 609 11.14 23.16 -11.69
C ASP A 609 10.52 22.84 -13.07
N ILE A 610 9.30 23.36 -13.33
CA ILE A 610 8.56 23.17 -14.59
C ILE A 610 8.08 24.51 -15.18
N GLN A 611 8.02 24.59 -16.50
CA GLN A 611 7.69 25.81 -17.26
C GLN A 611 6.37 25.68 -18.04
N LEU A 612 5.31 25.28 -17.32
CA LEU A 612 3.93 25.12 -17.83
C LEU A 612 3.49 26.33 -18.67
N GLY A 613 3.39 26.15 -19.99
CA GLY A 613 2.94 27.20 -20.91
C GLY A 613 3.94 28.33 -21.18
N VAL A 614 5.19 28.22 -20.74
CA VAL A 614 6.24 29.24 -20.93
C VAL A 614 7.28 28.81 -21.96
N ASN A 615 7.99 27.70 -21.72
CA ASN A 615 8.96 27.13 -22.66
C ASN A 615 8.46 25.86 -23.37
N GLU A 616 7.35 25.28 -22.91
CA GLU A 616 6.69 24.11 -23.48
C GLU A 616 5.17 24.35 -23.46
N SER A 617 4.43 23.83 -24.45
CA SER A 617 2.98 24.00 -24.46
C SER A 617 2.33 23.09 -23.42
N LEU A 618 1.20 23.53 -22.85
CA LEU A 618 0.46 22.75 -21.85
C LEU A 618 -0.03 21.40 -22.40
N TYR A 619 -0.25 21.29 -23.72
CA TYR A 619 -0.54 20.03 -24.40
C TYR A 619 0.66 19.06 -24.36
N ASP A 620 1.85 19.56 -24.72
CA ASP A 620 3.08 18.76 -24.76
C ASP A 620 3.46 18.33 -23.34
N THR A 621 3.47 19.25 -22.36
CA THR A 621 3.74 18.94 -20.96
C THR A 621 2.74 17.91 -20.41
N SER A 622 1.45 18.00 -20.79
CA SER A 622 0.45 17.02 -20.37
C SER A 622 0.76 15.63 -20.92
N LYS A 623 1.07 15.52 -22.22
CA LYS A 623 1.42 14.25 -22.86
C LYS A 623 2.73 13.65 -22.34
N VAL A 624 3.76 14.47 -22.19
CA VAL A 624 5.07 14.02 -21.67
C VAL A 624 4.93 13.53 -20.23
N ILE A 625 4.36 14.32 -19.31
CA ILE A 625 4.24 13.91 -17.90
C ILE A 625 3.31 12.70 -17.75
N SER A 626 2.14 12.69 -18.39
CA SER A 626 1.19 11.57 -18.25
C SER A 626 1.71 10.24 -18.81
N SER A 627 2.68 10.24 -19.73
CA SER A 627 3.35 9.02 -20.19
C SER A 627 4.29 8.38 -19.15
N MET A 628 4.66 9.08 -18.07
CA MET A 628 5.68 8.67 -17.10
C MET A 628 5.18 8.53 -15.65
N VAL A 629 3.93 8.90 -15.35
CA VAL A 629 3.35 8.84 -13.99
C VAL A 629 1.97 8.21 -13.99
N ALA A 630 1.52 7.67 -12.86
CA ALA A 630 0.20 7.04 -12.75
C ALA A 630 -0.95 8.04 -12.57
N GLY A 631 -0.65 9.28 -12.15
CA GLY A 631 -1.63 10.34 -11.91
C GLY A 631 -0.96 11.68 -11.65
N ILE A 632 -1.73 12.76 -11.84
CA ILE A 632 -1.28 14.14 -11.69
C ILE A 632 -2.19 14.84 -10.66
N VAL A 633 -1.59 15.53 -9.69
CA VAL A 633 -2.29 16.43 -8.76
C VAL A 633 -1.79 17.84 -9.03
N ALA A 634 -2.67 18.71 -9.54
CA ALA A 634 -2.27 20.02 -10.05
C ALA A 634 -2.87 21.17 -9.23
N ARG A 635 -2.04 22.18 -8.96
CA ARG A 635 -2.45 23.49 -8.43
C ARG A 635 -2.05 24.59 -9.42
N VAL A 636 -3.03 25.10 -10.14
CA VAL A 636 -2.89 26.11 -11.20
C VAL A 636 -3.44 27.47 -10.75
N GLY A 637 -3.50 28.44 -11.66
CA GLY A 637 -4.32 29.64 -11.50
C GLY A 637 -5.70 29.41 -12.14
N PRO A 638 -5.94 29.88 -13.38
CA PRO A 638 -7.19 29.67 -14.09
C PRO A 638 -7.66 28.21 -14.14
N HIS A 639 -8.95 27.99 -13.96
CA HIS A 639 -9.57 26.65 -14.12
C HIS A 639 -9.36 26.07 -15.53
N LYS A 640 -9.23 26.94 -16.54
CA LYS A 640 -8.94 26.53 -17.92
C LYS A 640 -7.67 25.68 -18.02
N ASP A 641 -6.63 26.00 -17.26
CA ASP A 641 -5.33 25.34 -17.36
C ASP A 641 -5.42 23.88 -16.88
N ILE A 642 -6.16 23.63 -15.80
CA ILE A 642 -6.35 22.25 -15.31
C ILE A 642 -7.35 21.46 -16.16
N ALA A 643 -8.37 22.11 -16.73
CA ALA A 643 -9.26 21.48 -17.70
C ALA A 643 -8.56 21.13 -19.03
N ASP A 644 -7.63 21.97 -19.52
CA ASP A 644 -6.77 21.68 -20.66
C ASP A 644 -5.81 20.52 -20.35
N LEU A 645 -5.10 20.58 -19.21
CA LEU A 645 -4.22 19.53 -18.72
C LEU A 645 -4.96 18.18 -18.64
N ALA A 646 -6.16 18.15 -18.07
CA ALA A 646 -6.99 16.96 -17.93
C ALA A 646 -7.57 16.43 -19.25
N ARG A 647 -7.85 17.31 -20.23
CA ARG A 647 -8.33 16.91 -21.57
C ARG A 647 -7.26 16.11 -22.32
N ASP A 648 -6.02 16.54 -22.22
CA ASP A 648 -4.91 16.06 -23.05
C ASP A 648 -4.01 15.03 -22.34
N SER A 649 -4.16 14.84 -21.03
CA SER A 649 -3.46 13.81 -20.24
C SER A 649 -3.96 12.40 -20.60
N ASP A 650 -3.07 11.40 -20.53
CA ASP A 650 -3.42 9.98 -20.59
C ASP A 650 -3.62 9.32 -19.21
N VAL A 651 -3.46 10.08 -18.10
CA VAL A 651 -3.71 9.63 -16.71
C VAL A 651 -4.55 10.63 -15.89
N PRO A 652 -5.19 10.23 -14.78
CA PRO A 652 -6.11 11.08 -14.01
C PRO A 652 -5.47 12.38 -13.51
N VAL A 653 -6.24 13.48 -13.57
CA VAL A 653 -5.80 14.81 -13.11
C VAL A 653 -6.71 15.27 -11.98
N ILE A 654 -6.14 15.53 -10.81
CA ILE A 654 -6.85 15.94 -9.60
C ILE A 654 -6.63 17.43 -9.36
N ASN A 655 -7.72 18.19 -9.22
CA ASN A 655 -7.64 19.60 -8.86
C ASN A 655 -7.34 19.76 -7.36
N ALA A 656 -6.11 20.18 -7.08
CA ALA A 656 -5.63 20.41 -5.73
C ALA A 656 -5.97 21.82 -5.21
N LEU A 657 -6.13 22.77 -6.14
CA LEU A 657 -6.75 24.10 -6.05
C LEU A 657 -6.57 24.79 -7.42
N CYS A 658 -7.63 25.42 -7.94
CA CYS A 658 -7.54 26.47 -8.95
C CYS A 658 -8.21 27.76 -8.43
N ASP A 659 -8.17 28.85 -9.18
CA ASP A 659 -8.77 30.13 -8.76
C ASP A 659 -10.32 30.08 -8.65
N THR A 660 -10.96 28.97 -9.03
CA THR A 660 -12.42 28.76 -8.98
C THR A 660 -12.87 27.57 -8.10
N TYR A 661 -12.06 26.52 -7.94
CA TYR A 661 -12.45 25.28 -7.24
C TYR A 661 -11.35 24.80 -6.28
N HIS A 662 -11.75 24.14 -5.19
CA HIS A 662 -10.86 23.51 -4.21
C HIS A 662 -11.48 22.20 -3.66
N PRO A 663 -11.71 21.19 -4.53
CA PRO A 663 -12.61 20.08 -4.24
C PRO A 663 -12.08 19.13 -3.15
N MET A 664 -10.75 19.06 -2.99
CA MET A 664 -10.10 18.27 -1.94
C MET A 664 -10.29 18.88 -0.53
N GLN A 665 -10.58 20.18 -0.42
CA GLN A 665 -10.96 20.80 0.86
C GLN A 665 -12.35 20.29 1.28
N ILE A 666 -13.32 20.31 0.38
CA ILE A 666 -14.72 20.00 0.73
C ILE A 666 -14.92 18.55 1.18
N VAL A 667 -14.15 17.61 0.63
CA VAL A 667 -14.11 16.22 1.15
C VAL A 667 -13.50 16.16 2.56
N ALA A 668 -12.51 17.01 2.89
CA ALA A 668 -11.98 17.12 4.25
C ALA A 668 -12.97 17.81 5.21
N ASP A 669 -13.70 18.83 4.74
CA ASP A 669 -14.68 19.57 5.53
C ASP A 669 -15.83 18.66 5.95
N PHE A 670 -16.45 17.97 4.98
CA PHE A 670 -17.53 17.04 5.25
C PHE A 670 -17.06 15.82 6.04
N ALA A 671 -15.82 15.34 5.85
CA ALA A 671 -15.25 14.32 6.73
C ALA A 671 -15.10 14.82 8.18
N THR A 672 -14.76 16.09 8.38
CA THR A 672 -14.68 16.71 9.71
C THR A 672 -16.06 16.80 10.37
N LEU A 673 -17.09 17.15 9.61
CA LEU A 673 -18.47 17.20 10.10
C LEU A 673 -19.03 15.80 10.43
N VAL A 674 -18.83 14.79 9.55
CA VAL A 674 -19.21 13.40 9.83
C VAL A 674 -18.52 12.86 11.09
N GLN A 675 -17.24 13.20 11.29
CA GLN A 675 -16.51 12.81 12.50
C GLN A 675 -16.97 13.54 13.77
N THR A 676 -17.62 14.70 13.63
CA THR A 676 -18.12 15.53 14.75
C THR A 676 -19.54 15.13 15.16
N LEU A 677 -20.40 14.81 14.18
CA LEU A 677 -21.76 14.31 14.41
C LEU A 677 -21.76 12.80 14.77
N GLY A 678 -20.82 12.05 14.20
CA GLY A 678 -20.75 10.59 14.29
C GLY A 678 -21.63 9.91 13.24
N GLY A 679 -21.13 8.83 12.62
CA GLY A 679 -21.84 8.07 11.59
C GLY A 679 -21.17 8.16 10.23
N ASP A 680 -21.96 8.51 9.21
CA ASP A 680 -21.61 8.56 7.79
C ASP A 680 -22.09 9.87 7.14
N ALA A 681 -21.76 10.07 5.86
CA ALA A 681 -22.12 11.25 5.08
C ALA A 681 -23.64 11.48 4.93
N ALA A 682 -24.49 10.49 5.25
CA ALA A 682 -25.94 10.69 5.27
C ALA A 682 -26.41 11.49 6.50
N GLN A 683 -25.63 11.53 7.59
CA GLN A 683 -25.92 12.35 8.78
C GLN A 683 -25.74 13.86 8.54
N LEU A 684 -25.20 14.26 7.38
CA LEU A 684 -25.07 15.66 6.99
C LEU A 684 -26.38 16.25 6.40
N HIS A 685 -27.37 15.42 6.08
CA HIS A 685 -28.64 15.89 5.51
C HIS A 685 -29.39 16.78 6.51
N GLY A 686 -29.80 17.97 6.06
CA GLY A 686 -30.53 18.94 6.87
C GLY A 686 -29.67 19.84 7.77
N LEU A 687 -28.36 19.59 7.90
CA LEU A 687 -27.43 20.42 8.67
C LEU A 687 -27.39 21.86 8.15
N ASN A 688 -27.33 22.85 9.04
CA ASN A 688 -27.27 24.26 8.66
C ASN A 688 -25.85 24.81 8.77
N ILE A 689 -25.25 25.18 7.64
CA ILE A 689 -23.95 25.85 7.55
C ILE A 689 -24.15 27.33 7.22
N ALA A 690 -23.51 28.21 8.01
CA ALA A 690 -23.41 29.64 7.73
C ALA A 690 -22.00 29.97 7.21
N TRP A 691 -21.90 30.55 6.02
CA TRP A 691 -20.69 31.20 5.55
C TRP A 691 -20.76 32.70 5.80
N VAL A 692 -19.71 33.28 6.39
CA VAL A 692 -19.60 34.73 6.62
C VAL A 692 -18.25 35.20 6.11
N GLY A 693 -18.21 35.94 5.01
CA GLY A 693 -16.95 36.38 4.41
C GLY A 693 -17.03 36.61 2.90
N ASP A 694 -15.97 36.20 2.19
CA ASP A 694 -15.82 36.43 0.74
C ASP A 694 -16.44 35.32 -0.10
N ALA A 695 -16.84 35.62 -1.33
CA ALA A 695 -17.29 34.61 -2.29
C ALA A 695 -16.10 34.03 -3.08
N ASN A 696 -15.50 32.95 -2.55
CA ASN A 696 -14.27 32.36 -3.09
C ASN A 696 -14.41 30.88 -3.49
N ASN A 697 -13.31 30.29 -4.00
CA ASN A 697 -13.25 28.91 -4.48
C ASN A 697 -13.57 27.83 -3.43
N VAL A 698 -13.39 28.09 -2.14
CA VAL A 698 -13.83 27.20 -1.05
C VAL A 698 -15.35 27.27 -0.92
N LEU A 699 -15.94 28.48 -0.88
CA LEU A 699 -17.40 28.64 -0.86
C LEU A 699 -18.07 27.97 -2.07
N PHE A 700 -17.48 28.07 -3.26
CA PHE A 700 -18.09 27.57 -4.49
C PHE A 700 -18.26 26.04 -4.48
N ASP A 701 -17.18 25.28 -4.23
CA ASP A 701 -17.33 23.82 -4.07
C ASP A 701 -18.09 23.45 -2.79
N LEU A 702 -18.02 24.24 -1.70
CA LEU A 702 -18.80 24.01 -0.48
C LEU A 702 -20.30 24.04 -0.78
N CYS A 703 -20.80 25.05 -1.49
CA CYS A 703 -22.20 25.13 -1.90
C CYS A 703 -22.60 24.00 -2.86
N ILE A 704 -21.75 23.66 -3.84
CA ILE A 704 -22.00 22.55 -4.80
C ILE A 704 -22.07 21.21 -4.05
N GLY A 705 -21.17 20.97 -3.11
CA GLY A 705 -21.12 19.76 -2.28
C GLY A 705 -22.27 19.68 -1.29
N ALA A 706 -22.57 20.79 -0.59
CA ALA A 706 -23.65 20.89 0.37
C ALA A 706 -25.01 20.61 -0.28
N ARG A 707 -25.25 21.23 -1.44
CA ARG A 707 -26.41 20.98 -2.29
C ARG A 707 -26.57 19.49 -2.59
N LYS A 708 -25.48 18.81 -3.00
CA LYS A 708 -25.46 17.36 -3.31
C LYS A 708 -25.80 16.49 -2.09
N LEU A 709 -25.24 16.79 -0.91
CA LEU A 709 -25.40 15.98 0.30
C LEU A 709 -26.68 16.29 1.11
N GLY A 710 -27.38 17.40 0.83
CA GLY A 710 -28.60 17.78 1.55
C GLY A 710 -28.40 18.81 2.65
N ILE A 711 -27.22 19.41 2.75
CA ILE A 711 -26.85 20.45 3.70
C ILE A 711 -27.46 21.79 3.26
N ASN A 712 -27.96 22.59 4.19
CA ASN A 712 -28.38 23.98 3.94
C ASN A 712 -27.20 24.93 4.11
N VAL A 713 -27.04 25.89 3.18
CA VAL A 713 -26.01 26.93 3.27
C VAL A 713 -26.66 28.31 3.25
N SER A 714 -26.39 29.10 4.29
CA SER A 714 -26.68 30.53 4.36
C SER A 714 -25.39 31.31 4.19
N VAL A 715 -25.36 32.26 3.25
CA VAL A 715 -24.14 32.99 2.86
C VAL A 715 -24.33 34.48 3.13
N ALA A 716 -23.53 35.05 4.03
CA ALA A 716 -23.36 36.49 4.19
C ALA A 716 -22.08 36.95 3.47
N THR A 717 -22.24 37.82 2.48
CA THR A 717 -21.14 38.44 1.72
C THR A 717 -21.35 39.96 1.63
N PRO A 718 -20.29 40.79 1.69
CA PRO A 718 -20.45 42.23 1.49
C PRO A 718 -20.99 42.56 0.09
N VAL A 719 -21.68 43.71 -0.04
CA VAL A 719 -22.25 44.14 -1.32
C VAL A 719 -21.14 44.31 -2.36
N GLY A 720 -21.23 43.57 -3.47
CA GLY A 720 -20.20 43.49 -4.52
C GLY A 720 -19.35 42.21 -4.48
N TYR A 721 -19.35 41.48 -3.36
CA TYR A 721 -18.51 40.30 -3.10
C TYR A 721 -19.33 39.00 -3.00
N GLY A 722 -20.49 38.94 -3.66
CA GLY A 722 -21.41 37.80 -3.67
C GLY A 722 -21.09 36.74 -4.73
N ILE A 723 -21.80 35.61 -4.72
CA ILE A 723 -21.51 34.47 -5.58
C ILE A 723 -21.75 34.83 -7.07
N PRO A 724 -20.77 34.64 -7.97
CA PRO A 724 -20.93 34.91 -9.41
C PRO A 724 -22.07 34.10 -10.04
N ALA A 725 -22.77 34.69 -11.01
CA ALA A 725 -23.96 34.09 -11.62
C ALA A 725 -23.73 32.67 -12.17
N ALA A 726 -22.62 32.43 -12.87
CA ALA A 726 -22.28 31.11 -13.41
C ALA A 726 -22.13 30.04 -12.31
N ILE A 727 -21.52 30.38 -11.17
CA ILE A 727 -21.38 29.46 -10.03
C ILE A 727 -22.75 29.17 -9.40
N ARG A 728 -23.67 30.15 -9.36
CA ARG A 728 -25.05 29.90 -8.89
C ARG A 728 -25.83 29.00 -9.83
N ASP A 729 -25.62 29.11 -11.15
CA ASP A 729 -26.20 28.19 -12.12
C ASP A 729 -25.67 26.75 -11.93
N GLU A 730 -24.37 26.59 -11.63
CA GLU A 730 -23.76 25.29 -11.30
C GLU A 730 -24.27 24.71 -9.96
N ILE A 731 -24.40 25.52 -8.91
CA ILE A 731 -25.01 25.11 -7.64
C ILE A 731 -26.47 24.70 -7.87
N ALA A 732 -27.23 25.44 -8.67
CA ALA A 732 -28.62 25.10 -9.01
C ALA A 732 -28.72 23.79 -9.82
N ALA A 733 -27.77 23.55 -10.73
CA ALA A 733 -27.67 22.32 -11.52
C ALA A 733 -27.23 21.09 -10.70
N ALA A 734 -26.59 21.30 -9.54
CA ALA A 734 -26.14 20.20 -8.68
C ALA A 734 -27.33 19.41 -8.10
N SER A 735 -27.35 18.11 -8.41
CA SER A 735 -28.38 17.16 -7.99
C SER A 735 -28.38 16.95 -6.48
N GLY A 736 -29.46 17.33 -5.79
CA GLY A 736 -29.60 17.06 -4.35
C GLY A 736 -30.76 17.83 -3.73
N GLN A 737 -30.71 18.00 -2.41
CA GLN A 737 -31.80 18.61 -1.63
C GLN A 737 -31.38 19.83 -0.80
N GLY A 738 -30.07 20.08 -0.64
CA GLY A 738 -29.58 21.20 0.18
C GLY A 738 -30.05 22.55 -0.35
N THR A 739 -30.32 23.51 0.53
CA THR A 739 -30.76 24.86 0.13
C THR A 739 -29.59 25.85 0.13
N LEU A 740 -29.69 26.89 -0.70
CA LEU A 740 -28.79 28.05 -0.68
C LEU A 740 -29.61 29.29 -0.34
N ARG A 741 -29.09 30.15 0.54
CA ARG A 741 -29.59 31.49 0.84
C ARG A 741 -28.44 32.46 0.75
N GLU A 742 -28.63 33.60 0.08
CA GLU A 742 -27.66 34.69 0.01
C GLU A 742 -28.23 35.91 0.73
N SER A 743 -27.41 36.58 1.54
CA SER A 743 -27.69 37.85 2.22
C SER A 743 -26.43 38.72 2.28
N ASN A 744 -26.61 39.99 2.64
CA ASN A 744 -25.52 40.92 2.98
C ASN A 744 -25.47 41.21 4.50
N GLU A 745 -26.16 40.43 5.32
CA GLU A 745 -26.20 40.57 6.78
C GLU A 745 -25.69 39.31 7.48
N PRO A 746 -24.50 39.35 8.12
CA PRO A 746 -23.95 38.24 8.90
C PRO A 746 -24.90 37.68 9.96
N LEU A 747 -25.71 38.54 10.57
CA LEU A 747 -26.71 38.14 11.58
C LEU A 747 -27.87 37.31 11.02
N GLU A 748 -28.21 37.48 9.73
CA GLU A 748 -29.21 36.63 9.08
C GLU A 748 -28.63 35.27 8.70
N ALA A 749 -27.36 35.22 8.27
CA ALA A 749 -26.74 33.98 7.80
C ALA A 749 -26.42 33.00 8.93
N VAL A 750 -25.97 33.47 10.10
CA VAL A 750 -25.65 32.61 11.26
C VAL A 750 -26.88 32.15 12.05
N LYS A 751 -28.08 32.58 11.68
CA LYS A 751 -29.31 32.21 12.39
C LYS A 751 -29.63 30.72 12.19
N ASP A 752 -29.96 30.04 13.29
CA ASP A 752 -30.27 28.60 13.35
C ASP A 752 -29.13 27.72 12.77
N ALA A 753 -27.89 28.23 12.75
CA ALA A 753 -26.73 27.57 12.14
C ALA A 753 -25.97 26.66 13.13
N ASP A 754 -25.66 25.45 12.67
CA ASP A 754 -24.93 24.42 13.42
C ASP A 754 -23.41 24.53 13.20
N VAL A 755 -23.01 25.08 12.05
CA VAL A 755 -21.61 25.33 11.67
C VAL A 755 -21.48 26.75 11.15
N ILE A 756 -20.48 27.49 11.62
CA ILE A 756 -20.08 28.79 11.04
C ILE A 756 -18.71 28.64 10.41
N VAL A 757 -18.60 29.06 9.15
CA VAL A 757 -17.40 28.96 8.30
C VAL A 757 -17.00 30.36 7.83
N THR A 758 -15.70 30.60 7.77
CA THR A 758 -15.13 31.80 7.14
C THR A 758 -13.79 31.46 6.50
N ASP A 759 -13.27 32.38 5.71
CA ASP A 759 -11.95 32.32 5.10
C ASP A 759 -11.38 33.74 4.98
N THR A 760 -10.08 33.82 4.70
CA THR A 760 -9.29 35.03 4.56
C THR A 760 -9.94 36.05 3.60
N TRP A 761 -10.20 37.27 4.10
CA TRP A 761 -10.86 38.32 3.32
C TRP A 761 -9.99 38.92 2.20
N VAL A 762 -8.69 38.63 2.20
CA VAL A 762 -7.74 39.07 1.18
C VAL A 762 -6.93 37.85 0.76
N SER A 763 -7.26 37.28 -0.40
CA SER A 763 -6.59 36.10 -0.94
C SER A 763 -5.30 36.48 -1.70
N MET A 764 -4.47 35.47 -1.99
CA MET A 764 -3.22 35.64 -2.75
C MET A 764 -3.50 36.17 -4.17
N GLY A 765 -3.05 37.39 -4.46
CA GLY A 765 -3.35 38.13 -5.69
C GLY A 765 -4.34 39.29 -5.54
N GLN A 766 -4.86 39.56 -4.33
CA GLN A 766 -5.75 40.70 -4.02
C GLN A 766 -5.08 41.78 -3.16
N GLU A 767 -3.74 41.76 -3.03
CA GLU A 767 -2.99 42.59 -2.08
C GLU A 767 -3.13 44.10 -2.35
N SER A 768 -3.37 44.50 -3.61
CA SER A 768 -3.65 45.89 -4.00
C SER A 768 -5.01 46.41 -3.52
N GLU A 769 -5.99 45.51 -3.33
CA GLU A 769 -7.36 45.84 -2.91
C GLU A 769 -7.55 45.71 -1.39
N ALA A 770 -6.56 45.15 -0.68
CA ALA A 770 -6.65 44.76 0.72
C ALA A 770 -7.28 45.82 1.63
N LYS A 771 -6.90 47.10 1.46
CA LYS A 771 -7.43 48.21 2.27
C LYS A 771 -8.92 48.48 2.03
N GLU A 772 -9.40 48.35 0.80
CA GLU A 772 -10.82 48.54 0.46
C GLU A 772 -11.64 47.36 0.95
N ARG A 773 -11.14 46.14 0.74
CA ARG A 773 -11.75 44.90 1.25
C ARG A 773 -11.89 44.92 2.77
N LEU A 774 -10.85 45.30 3.51
CA LEU A 774 -10.91 45.49 4.97
C LEU A 774 -11.97 46.52 5.43
N GLN A 775 -12.38 47.46 4.57
CA GLN A 775 -13.46 48.40 4.86
C GLN A 775 -14.84 47.82 4.50
N SER A 776 -14.97 47.15 3.35
CA SER A 776 -16.22 46.49 2.93
C SER A 776 -16.64 45.34 3.87
N PHE A 777 -15.67 44.64 4.48
CA PHE A 777 -15.90 43.50 5.36
C PHE A 777 -16.06 43.90 6.85
N ALA A 778 -16.16 45.20 7.17
CA ALA A 778 -16.41 45.65 8.53
C ALA A 778 -17.73 45.08 9.08
N GLY A 779 -17.64 44.30 10.17
CA GLY A 779 -18.78 43.60 10.78
C GLY A 779 -18.90 42.10 10.43
N TYR A 780 -18.08 41.58 9.52
CA TYR A 780 -18.10 40.18 9.09
C TYR A 780 -17.20 39.25 9.95
N GLN A 781 -16.52 39.78 10.97
CA GLN A 781 -15.63 38.99 11.83
C GLN A 781 -16.44 37.97 12.65
N VAL A 782 -16.09 36.69 12.52
CA VAL A 782 -16.70 35.62 13.31
C VAL A 782 -16.25 35.74 14.77
N THR A 783 -17.24 35.89 15.65
CA THR A 783 -17.09 36.03 17.10
C THR A 783 -18.23 35.30 17.83
N GLU A 784 -18.03 34.91 19.09
CA GLU A 784 -19.11 34.35 19.92
C GLU A 784 -20.29 35.32 20.04
N GLU A 785 -20.05 36.63 20.08
CA GLU A 785 -21.10 37.65 20.16
C GLU A 785 -21.84 37.83 18.82
N LEU A 786 -21.21 37.63 17.66
CA LEU A 786 -21.90 37.54 16.37
C LEU A 786 -22.85 36.33 16.35
N ALA A 787 -22.34 35.15 16.66
CA ALA A 787 -23.11 33.90 16.65
C ALA A 787 -24.31 33.96 17.61
N LYS A 788 -24.08 34.47 18.83
CA LYS A 788 -25.11 34.68 19.85
C LYS A 788 -26.15 35.73 19.47
N ARG A 789 -25.76 36.84 18.81
CA ARG A 789 -26.70 37.89 18.38
C ARG A 789 -27.53 37.50 17.15
N GLY A 790 -26.96 36.71 16.23
CA GLY A 790 -27.70 36.18 15.07
C GLY A 790 -28.58 34.97 15.43
N GLY A 791 -28.27 34.29 16.54
CA GLY A 791 -29.04 33.13 17.02
C GLY A 791 -28.61 31.82 16.37
N ALA A 792 -27.30 31.56 16.33
CA ALA A 792 -26.76 30.24 15.99
C ALA A 792 -27.15 29.17 17.03
N SER A 793 -27.11 27.90 16.64
CA SER A 793 -27.37 26.75 17.53
C SER A 793 -26.46 26.80 18.77
N GLU A 794 -26.96 26.46 19.97
CA GLU A 794 -26.18 26.61 21.22
C GLU A 794 -24.83 25.86 21.18
N ASP A 795 -24.83 24.68 20.56
CA ASP A 795 -23.68 23.82 20.30
C ASP A 795 -22.97 24.08 18.95
N TRP A 796 -23.12 25.26 18.33
CA TRP A 796 -22.50 25.57 17.03
C TRP A 796 -20.97 25.34 17.01
N LYS A 797 -20.45 24.95 15.83
CA LYS A 797 -19.05 24.63 15.57
C LYS A 797 -18.41 25.57 14.55
N PHE A 798 -17.10 25.75 14.61
CA PHE A 798 -16.35 26.67 13.75
C PHE A 798 -15.35 25.95 12.83
N MET A 799 -15.27 26.35 11.56
CA MET A 799 -14.38 25.79 10.54
C MET A 799 -13.70 26.87 9.68
N HIS A 800 -12.50 26.58 9.18
CA HIS A 800 -11.67 27.52 8.41
C HIS A 800 -10.48 26.81 7.71
N CYS A 801 -10.41 26.88 6.38
CA CYS A 801 -9.48 26.07 5.56
C CYS A 801 -7.96 26.33 5.72
N LEU A 802 -7.60 27.41 6.43
CA LEU A 802 -6.27 27.98 6.63
C LEU A 802 -5.58 28.54 5.35
N PRO A 803 -4.75 29.60 5.43
CA PRO A 803 -4.23 30.23 6.65
C PRO A 803 -5.29 31.09 7.34
N ARG A 804 -5.01 31.61 8.53
CA ARG A 804 -5.93 32.45 9.29
C ARG A 804 -5.23 33.70 9.79
N HIS A 805 -5.85 34.85 9.58
CA HIS A 805 -5.50 36.17 10.06
C HIS A 805 -6.44 36.56 11.22
N LYS A 806 -6.35 37.77 11.77
CA LYS A 806 -7.16 38.18 12.93
C LYS A 806 -8.47 38.87 12.55
N GLU A 807 -8.59 39.23 11.29
CA GLU A 807 -9.63 40.07 10.73
C GLU A 807 -10.94 39.28 10.57
N GLU A 808 -10.86 38.07 10.01
CA GLU A 808 -12.00 37.18 9.72
C GLU A 808 -12.56 36.43 10.94
N VAL A 809 -11.74 36.13 11.94
CA VAL A 809 -12.18 35.43 13.16
C VAL A 809 -11.36 35.84 14.39
N SER A 810 -12.03 35.97 15.55
CA SER A 810 -11.34 36.28 16.82
C SER A 810 -10.57 35.09 17.39
N ASP A 811 -9.54 35.38 18.19
CA ASP A 811 -8.75 34.34 18.87
C ASP A 811 -9.61 33.47 19.81
N GLN A 812 -10.68 34.02 20.37
CA GLN A 812 -11.63 33.30 21.24
C GLN A 812 -12.37 32.19 20.49
N VAL A 813 -12.83 32.44 19.26
CA VAL A 813 -13.50 31.41 18.45
C VAL A 813 -12.47 30.45 17.87
N PHE A 814 -11.39 30.98 17.27
CA PHE A 814 -10.41 30.18 16.53
C PHE A 814 -9.67 29.15 17.40
N TYR A 815 -9.32 29.51 18.65
CA TYR A 815 -8.71 28.61 19.62
C TYR A 815 -9.71 28.07 20.66
N GLY A 816 -11.00 28.38 20.51
CA GLY A 816 -12.06 27.98 21.43
C GLY A 816 -12.53 26.53 21.25
N PRO A 817 -13.32 26.00 22.21
CA PRO A 817 -13.81 24.62 22.19
C PRO A 817 -14.79 24.30 21.03
N ARG A 818 -15.24 25.33 20.30
CA ARG A 818 -16.06 25.19 19.09
C ARG A 818 -15.25 24.91 17.83
N SER A 819 -13.94 25.16 17.85
CA SER A 819 -13.06 25.14 16.68
C SER A 819 -12.72 23.71 16.22
N LEU A 820 -13.04 23.40 14.97
CA LEU A 820 -12.69 22.16 14.28
C LEU A 820 -11.48 22.33 13.34
N VAL A 821 -10.87 23.51 13.28
CA VAL A 821 -9.86 23.91 12.29
C VAL A 821 -8.62 23.00 12.23
N PHE A 822 -8.15 22.49 13.38
CA PHE A 822 -7.00 21.58 13.40
C PHE A 822 -7.38 20.14 12.95
N PRO A 823 -8.50 19.54 13.43
CA PRO A 823 -9.08 18.35 12.80
C PRO A 823 -9.35 18.48 11.29
N GLU A 824 -9.84 19.63 10.84
CA GLU A 824 -10.09 19.95 9.43
C GLU A 824 -8.79 19.95 8.61
N ALA A 825 -7.74 20.61 9.13
CA ALA A 825 -6.41 20.58 8.53
C ALA A 825 -5.78 19.18 8.52
N GLU A 826 -6.06 18.31 9.50
CA GLU A 826 -5.69 16.88 9.48
C GLU A 826 -6.46 16.12 8.39
N ASN A 827 -7.78 16.37 8.27
CA ASN A 827 -8.65 15.71 7.29
C ASN A 827 -8.28 15.98 5.83
N ARG A 828 -7.44 16.99 5.54
CA ARG A 828 -6.77 17.17 4.24
C ARG A 828 -5.96 15.95 3.80
N LEU A 829 -5.29 15.24 4.73
CA LEU A 829 -4.56 14.01 4.45
C LEU A 829 -5.52 12.88 4.07
N TRP A 830 -6.57 12.68 4.87
CA TRP A 830 -7.51 11.57 4.70
C TRP A 830 -8.41 11.76 3.46
N SER A 831 -8.78 13.00 3.15
CA SER A 831 -9.36 13.42 1.87
C SER A 831 -8.44 13.07 0.70
N ALA A 832 -7.17 13.46 0.76
CA ALA A 832 -6.20 13.17 -0.29
C ALA A 832 -6.01 11.66 -0.53
N ILE A 833 -5.96 10.85 0.54
CA ILE A 833 -5.91 9.37 0.45
C ILE A 833 -7.16 8.83 -0.25
N SER A 834 -8.37 9.27 0.13
CA SER A 834 -9.61 8.81 -0.50
C SER A 834 -9.72 9.21 -1.98
N VAL A 835 -9.31 10.41 -2.34
CA VAL A 835 -9.36 10.90 -3.74
C VAL A 835 -8.30 10.20 -4.60
N LEU A 836 -7.08 10.01 -4.08
CA LEU A 836 -6.01 9.31 -4.79
C LEU A 836 -6.34 7.82 -5.00
N ASP A 837 -6.82 7.13 -3.96
CA ASP A 837 -7.23 5.73 -4.10
C ASP A 837 -8.37 5.59 -5.12
N ALA A 838 -9.43 6.41 -5.02
CA ALA A 838 -10.55 6.32 -5.95
C ALA A 838 -10.16 6.63 -7.41
N PHE A 839 -9.46 7.73 -7.67
CA PHE A 839 -9.20 8.19 -9.04
C PHE A 839 -7.94 7.61 -9.66
N VAL A 840 -6.84 7.45 -8.90
CA VAL A 840 -5.53 7.02 -9.42
C VAL A 840 -5.32 5.51 -9.25
N ALA A 841 -5.67 4.95 -8.10
CA ALA A 841 -5.50 3.51 -7.88
C ALA A 841 -6.60 2.69 -8.57
N ASN A 842 -7.87 3.06 -8.33
CA ASN A 842 -9.07 2.36 -8.80
C ASN A 842 -9.68 2.98 -10.08
N ALA A 843 -8.93 3.82 -10.80
CA ALA A 843 -9.29 4.38 -12.12
C ALA A 843 -10.67 5.07 -12.19
N GLY A 844 -11.08 5.75 -11.12
CA GLY A 844 -12.37 6.43 -11.01
C GLY A 844 -13.51 5.57 -10.46
N VAL A 845 -13.25 4.32 -10.07
CA VAL A 845 -14.24 3.46 -9.39
C VAL A 845 -14.28 3.81 -7.90
N ILE A 846 -15.24 4.66 -7.54
CA ILE A 846 -15.48 5.09 -6.15
C ILE A 846 -16.27 3.98 -5.41
N GLU A 847 -15.56 2.95 -4.95
CA GLU A 847 -16.10 1.89 -4.08
C GLU A 847 -15.86 2.16 -2.59
N ASP A 848 -16.78 1.65 -1.77
CA ASP A 848 -16.67 1.63 -0.31
C ASP A 848 -15.36 0.98 0.14
N ALA A 849 -14.49 1.77 0.78
CA ALA A 849 -13.20 1.32 1.31
C ALA A 849 -13.34 0.31 2.45
N LYS A 850 -14.41 0.40 3.27
CA LYS A 850 -14.69 -0.54 4.35
C LYS A 850 -15.17 -1.88 3.80
N ALA A 851 -16.06 -1.87 2.80
CA ALA A 851 -16.41 -3.08 2.07
C ALA A 851 -15.24 -3.67 1.26
N ARG A 852 -14.29 -2.86 0.79
CA ARG A 852 -13.06 -3.35 0.14
C ARG A 852 -12.04 -3.92 1.12
N ALA A 853 -11.98 -3.43 2.36
CA ALA A 853 -11.07 -3.95 3.39
C ALA A 853 -11.56 -5.24 4.07
N GLY A 854 -12.84 -5.61 3.89
CA GLY A 854 -13.43 -6.88 4.32
C GLY A 854 -13.69 -7.86 3.18
N ARG A 855 -12.91 -7.80 2.09
CA ARG A 855 -12.96 -8.67 0.89
C ARG A 855 -11.57 -9.10 0.48
#